data_AF-A0A9P5RHT3-F1
#
_entry.id   AF-A0A9P5RHT3-F1
#
_cell.length_a   1.000
_cell.length_b   1.000
_cell.length_c   1.000
_cell.angle_alpha   90.00
_cell.angle_beta   90.00
_cell.angle_gamma   90.00
#
_symmetry.space_group_name_H-M   'P 1'
#
loop_
_entity.id
_entity.type
_entity.pdbx_description
1 polymer ?
#
loop_
_entity_poly.entity_id
_entity_poly.type
_entity_poly.pdbx_seq_one_letter_code
_entity_poly.pdbx_strand_id
1 'polypeptide(L)'
;MTKKNDALQKSSYSALSQHDPDADTMLHHRNNTDSDDDSNEGDIDYGQHQRRTSPETKPTAANTAGSSSSSAIHRTSTRRPISQQRLQTPGEEDDDDTYIASRTGHGGDRKSTHWGRNWTRYLALACIAGALALVITLLVLKTWQRKQKLLPIINDAVKVLPDNQPIWPVPKSFSHGEGIEKVVVSPNFQIKVQSSGNSAPVALAPDSILAKAIARCMDRLQVKRNTILWTTDAPPVEVAGVAAAALSELVLVVDNTQAKLEYGMGESYAIDIGTKAEPSPTTTTATLTASTQWGAIHGLDTFTQLVVATKATAATLPASPSNNQLEIPNTPWSIYDEPRFSHRGILLDTSRNYVSVSDIIQTLDAMAVVKLNVFHWHVLDQQTYPLVSKAFPDLTTKGAQNPEKIYTAQDVAAIIQHGAERGIRVLPEFDSPGHAASWGRAYPNITVCLDALPHRTYAAEPPAGQLDPLEPFTYTVLDTLVKEWSAQFPDSQAHIGGDEVNMNCWKTSQRLSDYIKNVNHRADYEKNIMPIPVVNAQADNSDYMTRTSAGAASGKDTKQSGEDRLLELYLDRIFAMFLAQGKRPIVWEEMALEHNVRLPNSTIIQVWKDATNVKKVIAQGRPVILSSSEFWYLDCGAGAWLIGSEGQSWCKYASWQRIYSYALTDGMSEEEQKMVYGGEICMWGEQTDSSNIHSNIWPRSAAAAEVLWSGTKDAKGHARPLIDAARRLSAVRERLVQMGVKAAPMFPSWCINHPEACLSE
;
A
#
# COMPACT_ATOMS: atom_id res chain seq x y z
N MET A 1 -4.18 38.42 50.18
CA MET A 1 -3.28 38.96 51.24
C MET A 1 -2.76 37.79 52.05
N THR A 2 -1.50 37.84 52.53
CA THR A 2 -0.87 37.01 53.62
C THR A 2 -1.06 35.47 53.60
N LYS A 3 -0.01 34.66 53.35
CA LYS A 3 1.11 34.27 54.28
C LYS A 3 0.64 33.40 55.48
N LYS A 4 1.34 32.35 55.93
CA LYS A 4 2.51 31.55 55.45
C LYS A 4 2.68 30.34 56.41
N ASN A 5 3.37 29.28 55.97
CA ASN A 5 4.21 28.29 56.71
C ASN A 5 4.30 27.04 55.80
N ASP A 6 5.42 26.67 55.17
CA ASP A 6 6.74 26.24 55.70
C ASP A 6 6.63 25.08 56.71
N ALA A 7 7.45 24.03 56.72
CA ALA A 7 8.32 23.32 55.75
C ALA A 7 8.94 22.12 56.52
N LEU A 8 9.28 20.99 55.87
CA LEU A 8 10.15 19.85 56.29
C LEU A 8 9.73 18.59 55.46
N GLN A 9 10.59 17.68 54.97
CA GLN A 9 12.05 17.64 54.85
C GLN A 9 12.43 16.65 53.72
N LYS A 10 13.56 16.86 53.02
CA LYS A 10 14.10 15.92 52.01
C LYS A 10 15.03 14.89 52.65
N SER A 11 14.96 13.64 52.18
CA SER A 11 15.97 12.56 52.30
C SER A 11 15.45 11.35 51.50
N SER A 12 16.20 10.54 50.78
CA SER A 12 17.56 10.57 50.17
C SER A 12 17.59 9.44 49.13
N TYR A 13 18.48 9.47 48.13
CA TYR A 13 19.27 8.33 47.61
C TYR A 13 19.83 8.64 46.21
N SER A 14 21.15 8.58 46.08
CA SER A 14 21.84 8.59 44.79
C SER A 14 23.21 7.90 44.87
N ALA A 15 23.44 7.00 43.91
CA ALA A 15 24.71 6.66 43.26
C ALA A 15 25.67 5.58 43.85
N LEU A 16 26.42 5.00 42.89
CA LEU A 16 27.60 4.09 42.93
C LEU A 16 27.30 2.58 43.04
N SER A 17 27.89 1.68 42.23
CA SER A 17 28.77 1.73 41.02
C SER A 17 28.71 0.37 40.27
N GLN A 18 28.57 0.26 38.93
CA GLN A 18 29.60 0.14 37.86
C GLN A 18 30.61 -1.06 37.88
N HIS A 19 30.66 -1.80 36.74
CA HIS A 19 31.71 -2.70 36.16
C HIS A 19 32.09 -4.01 36.91
N ASP A 20 32.53 -5.14 36.29
CA ASP A 20 32.86 -5.50 34.87
C ASP A 20 32.68 -7.06 34.62
N PRO A 21 33.14 -7.74 33.52
CA PRO A 21 32.49 -8.96 32.98
C PRO A 21 33.40 -10.23 32.93
N ASP A 22 33.01 -11.19 32.08
CA ASP A 22 33.71 -12.39 31.55
C ASP A 22 34.02 -13.60 32.47
N ALA A 23 33.41 -14.74 32.12
CA ALA A 23 34.03 -16.08 32.16
C ALA A 23 33.25 -17.07 31.26
N ASP A 24 33.98 -17.85 30.46
CA ASP A 24 33.44 -18.79 29.46
C ASP A 24 33.92 -20.24 29.72
N THR A 25 33.30 -21.21 29.04
CA THR A 25 33.73 -22.59 28.73
C THR A 25 33.58 -23.77 29.72
N MET A 26 33.24 -24.92 29.09
CA MET A 26 33.39 -26.35 29.51
C MET A 26 32.36 -26.95 30.49
N LEU A 27 31.90 -28.22 30.34
CA LEU A 27 32.38 -29.37 29.55
C LEU A 27 31.24 -30.36 29.17
N HIS A 28 31.45 -31.20 28.15
CA HIS A 28 30.59 -32.35 27.80
C HIS A 28 30.63 -33.50 28.84
N HIS A 29 29.54 -34.26 29.00
CA HIS A 29 29.58 -35.74 28.81
C HIS A 29 28.19 -36.43 28.75
N ARG A 30 28.17 -37.53 27.98
CA ARG A 30 27.16 -38.62 27.82
C ARG A 30 26.58 -39.15 29.16
N ASN A 31 25.44 -39.87 29.25
CA ASN A 31 25.09 -41.13 28.56
C ASN A 31 23.64 -41.63 28.86
N ASN A 32 23.18 -42.68 28.17
CA ASN A 32 21.95 -43.47 28.44
C ASN A 32 21.94 -44.22 29.80
N THR A 33 20.73 -44.53 30.29
CA THR A 33 20.15 -45.84 30.76
C THR A 33 18.97 -45.54 31.70
N ASP A 34 17.71 -45.84 31.33
CA ASP A 34 16.99 -47.13 31.48
C ASP A 34 16.45 -47.41 32.90
N SER A 35 15.28 -48.06 32.94
CA SER A 35 14.58 -48.74 34.05
C SER A 35 14.07 -47.94 35.27
N ASP A 36 12.96 -48.30 35.92
CA ASP A 36 11.80 -49.13 35.55
C ASP A 36 10.60 -48.87 36.50
N ASP A 37 9.43 -49.37 36.07
CA ASP A 37 8.32 -49.96 36.85
C ASP A 37 7.22 -49.18 37.62
N ASP A 38 6.02 -49.75 37.42
CA ASP A 38 4.87 -49.97 38.32
C ASP A 38 3.81 -48.87 38.61
N SER A 39 2.48 -49.17 38.60
CA SER A 39 1.67 -50.20 37.89
C SER A 39 0.15 -49.97 38.12
N ASN A 40 -0.68 -50.70 37.33
CA ASN A 40 -2.15 -50.91 37.31
C ASN A 40 -2.79 -50.39 36.01
N GLU A 41 -3.00 -51.19 34.97
CA GLU A 41 -3.82 -52.43 34.81
C GLU A 41 -5.34 -52.21 34.79
N GLY A 42 -6.01 -52.87 33.82
CA GLY A 42 -7.45 -52.76 33.58
C GLY A 42 -7.94 -53.18 32.17
N ASP A 43 -7.43 -54.30 31.62
CA ASP A 43 -7.96 -55.20 30.56
C ASP A 43 -8.72 -54.64 29.31
N ILE A 44 -8.30 -54.87 28.05
CA ILE A 44 -8.11 -56.12 27.26
C ILE A 44 -9.48 -56.79 26.93
N ASP A 45 -9.92 -56.99 25.66
CA ASP A 45 -9.36 -57.98 24.70
C ASP A 45 -9.79 -57.78 23.20
N TYR A 46 -9.26 -58.66 22.34
CA TYR A 46 -9.12 -58.67 20.86
C TYR A 46 -10.37 -58.99 20.00
N GLY A 47 -10.25 -58.75 18.68
CA GLY A 47 -10.97 -59.56 17.65
C GLY A 47 -10.94 -59.05 16.20
N GLN A 48 -10.08 -59.62 15.33
CA GLN A 48 -10.21 -59.49 13.86
C GLN A 48 -11.07 -60.63 13.27
N HIS A 49 -11.85 -60.38 12.20
CA HIS A 49 -11.79 -61.17 10.95
C HIS A 49 -12.70 -60.68 9.78
N GLN A 50 -12.61 -61.38 8.63
CA GLN A 50 -12.86 -60.92 7.25
C GLN A 50 -14.27 -61.16 6.67
N ARG A 51 -14.62 -60.31 5.67
CA ARG A 51 -15.38 -60.48 4.39
C ARG A 51 -16.33 -61.68 4.11
N ARG A 52 -17.37 -61.35 3.30
CA ARG A 52 -18.25 -62.13 2.34
C ARG A 52 -19.71 -62.31 2.83
N THR A 53 -20.79 -62.31 2.02
CA THR A 53 -21.07 -62.03 0.58
C THR A 53 -22.58 -61.77 0.34
N SER A 54 -22.96 -61.22 -0.84
CA SER A 54 -24.34 -60.89 -1.30
C SER A 54 -25.25 -62.11 -1.63
N PRO A 55 -26.53 -61.91 -2.05
CA PRO A 55 -26.89 -61.77 -3.49
C PRO A 55 -27.95 -60.67 -3.79
N GLU A 56 -27.90 -59.93 -4.91
CA GLU A 56 -28.48 -60.22 -6.26
C GLU A 56 -29.96 -60.69 -6.26
N THR A 57 -30.87 -60.08 -7.05
CA THR A 57 -30.93 -60.12 -8.54
C THR A 57 -31.81 -58.98 -9.11
N LYS A 58 -32.23 -58.91 -10.40
CA LYS A 58 -31.49 -58.73 -11.68
C LYS A 58 -32.55 -58.33 -12.79
N PRO A 59 -32.43 -58.46 -14.14
CA PRO A 59 -32.99 -57.42 -15.06
C PRO A 59 -33.84 -57.94 -16.26
N THR A 60 -34.15 -57.05 -17.23
CA THR A 60 -34.40 -57.39 -18.66
C THR A 60 -33.86 -56.30 -19.61
N ALA A 61 -33.66 -56.63 -20.90
CA ALA A 61 -32.91 -55.84 -21.89
C ALA A 61 -33.46 -56.00 -23.33
N ALA A 62 -33.02 -55.17 -24.30
CA ALA A 62 -32.89 -55.51 -25.73
C ALA A 62 -32.17 -54.44 -26.58
N ASN A 63 -31.13 -54.85 -27.36
CA ASN A 63 -30.85 -54.64 -28.80
C ASN A 63 -31.11 -53.27 -29.51
N THR A 64 -30.39 -52.81 -30.56
CA THR A 64 -29.50 -53.45 -31.56
C THR A 64 -28.60 -52.41 -32.28
N ALA A 65 -27.69 -52.86 -33.17
CA ALA A 65 -26.72 -52.04 -33.93
C ALA A 65 -27.26 -51.36 -35.22
N GLY A 66 -26.49 -50.44 -35.83
CA GLY A 66 -26.73 -49.89 -37.17
C GLY A 66 -25.73 -48.81 -37.61
N SER A 67 -25.32 -48.79 -38.89
CA SER A 67 -24.27 -47.92 -39.45
C SER A 67 -24.75 -46.95 -40.56
N SER A 68 -23.90 -45.97 -40.88
CA SER A 68 -23.67 -45.39 -42.23
C SER A 68 -24.80 -44.69 -43.01
N SER A 69 -24.61 -43.36 -43.18
CA SER A 69 -24.68 -42.58 -44.44
C SER A 69 -25.95 -42.46 -45.33
N SER A 70 -26.24 -41.19 -45.65
CA SER A 70 -26.64 -40.64 -46.97
C SER A 70 -28.06 -40.84 -47.55
N SER A 71 -28.85 -39.76 -47.45
CA SER A 71 -29.51 -39.01 -48.54
C SER A 71 -30.61 -39.61 -49.45
N ALA A 72 -31.57 -38.73 -49.77
CA ALA A 72 -32.39 -38.66 -51.00
C ALA A 72 -33.54 -39.70 -51.19
N ILE A 73 -34.66 -39.42 -51.88
CA ILE A 73 -35.28 -38.19 -52.42
C ILE A 73 -36.78 -38.48 -52.61
N HIS A 74 -37.66 -37.48 -52.49
CA HIS A 74 -38.90 -37.45 -53.28
C HIS A 74 -39.12 -36.07 -53.92
N ARG A 75 -39.50 -36.09 -55.21
CA ARG A 75 -39.80 -34.94 -56.09
C ARG A 75 -41.34 -34.78 -56.18
N THR A 76 -41.94 -33.65 -56.59
CA THR A 76 -42.02 -33.21 -58.01
C THR A 76 -42.61 -31.79 -58.21
N SER A 77 -42.22 -31.15 -59.35
CA SER A 77 -42.93 -30.08 -60.10
C SER A 77 -43.23 -28.70 -59.46
N THR A 78 -43.10 -27.52 -60.13
CA THR A 78 -42.48 -27.11 -61.42
C THR A 78 -42.37 -25.57 -61.56
N ARG A 79 -41.35 -25.07 -62.32
CA ARG A 79 -41.23 -23.75 -63.05
C ARG A 79 -41.00 -22.39 -62.30
N ARG A 80 -39.73 -21.93 -62.30
CA ARG A 80 -39.10 -20.72 -62.95
C ARG A 80 -39.97 -19.51 -63.42
N PRO A 81 -39.39 -18.29 -63.69
CA PRO A 81 -38.17 -17.60 -63.18
C PRO A 81 -38.29 -16.02 -63.06
N ILE A 82 -37.14 -15.28 -62.96
CA ILE A 82 -36.88 -13.81 -63.19
C ILE A 82 -37.10 -12.86 -61.98
N SER A 83 -36.29 -11.82 -61.66
CA SER A 83 -34.85 -11.51 -61.90
C SER A 83 -34.35 -10.29 -61.06
N GLN A 84 -33.05 -10.26 -60.71
CA GLN A 84 -32.04 -9.15 -60.79
C GLN A 84 -32.42 -7.65 -60.53
N GLN A 85 -31.53 -6.76 -60.05
CA GLN A 85 -30.18 -6.44 -60.57
C GLN A 85 -29.15 -5.93 -59.53
N ARG A 86 -27.91 -5.77 -60.01
CA ARG A 86 -26.64 -5.43 -59.32
C ARG A 86 -25.81 -4.54 -60.27
N LEU A 87 -24.98 -3.63 -59.74
CA LEU A 87 -23.66 -3.12 -60.23
C LEU A 87 -23.48 -1.60 -60.36
N GLN A 88 -22.25 -1.19 -60.00
CA GLN A 88 -21.38 -0.14 -60.59
C GLN A 88 -21.52 1.36 -60.24
N THR A 89 -20.40 1.90 -59.73
CA THR A 89 -19.83 3.25 -59.94
C THR A 89 -19.29 3.38 -61.39
N PRO A 90 -19.25 4.57 -62.03
CA PRO A 90 -18.08 5.50 -61.91
C PRO A 90 -18.34 7.00 -62.22
N GLY A 91 -17.30 7.86 -62.10
CA GLY A 91 -16.99 8.93 -63.07
C GLY A 91 -17.36 10.41 -62.80
N GLU A 92 -16.34 11.21 -62.46
CA GLU A 92 -15.88 12.50 -63.08
C GLU A 92 -16.73 13.78 -63.27
N GLU A 93 -15.97 14.91 -63.23
CA GLU A 93 -16.11 16.26 -63.82
C GLU A 93 -17.09 17.34 -63.27
N ASP A 94 -16.47 18.31 -62.56
CA ASP A 94 -16.33 19.76 -62.84
C ASP A 94 -17.50 20.79 -62.93
N ASP A 95 -17.11 21.97 -62.42
CA ASP A 95 -17.46 23.36 -62.77
C ASP A 95 -18.72 24.14 -62.29
N ASP A 96 -18.38 25.40 -62.00
CA ASP A 96 -19.09 26.68 -62.08
C ASP A 96 -20.20 27.14 -61.09
N ASP A 97 -19.72 27.90 -60.09
CA ASP A 97 -19.73 29.38 -60.03
C ASP A 97 -21.00 30.24 -59.78
N THR A 98 -20.74 31.36 -59.09
CA THR A 98 -21.49 32.63 -59.01
C THR A 98 -22.87 32.74 -58.32
N TYR A 99 -22.80 33.27 -57.10
CA TYR A 99 -23.72 34.31 -56.58
C TYR A 99 -23.76 35.57 -57.48
N ILE A 100 -24.85 36.35 -57.46
CA ILE A 100 -24.86 37.82 -57.20
C ILE A 100 -26.29 38.43 -57.13
N ALA A 101 -26.37 39.58 -56.44
CA ALA A 101 -27.42 40.64 -56.43
C ALA A 101 -28.49 40.61 -55.31
N SER A 102 -28.86 41.73 -54.67
CA SER A 102 -28.25 43.09 -54.61
C SER A 102 -28.92 44.03 -53.56
N ARG A 103 -28.26 45.17 -53.23
CA ARG A 103 -28.83 46.46 -52.73
C ARG A 103 -29.45 46.50 -51.29
N THR A 104 -29.52 47.60 -50.51
CA THR A 104 -28.96 48.99 -50.57
C THR A 104 -29.10 49.74 -49.23
N GLY A 105 -28.15 50.65 -48.93
CA GLY A 105 -28.35 51.87 -48.10
C GLY A 105 -28.45 51.71 -46.57
N HIS A 106 -28.35 52.77 -45.74
CA HIS A 106 -27.87 54.15 -45.95
C HIS A 106 -27.66 54.83 -44.56
N GLY A 107 -26.84 55.88 -44.47
CA GLY A 107 -26.78 56.77 -43.29
C GLY A 107 -25.71 56.42 -42.24
N GLY A 108 -25.08 57.44 -41.64
CA GLY A 108 -24.14 57.28 -40.53
C GLY A 108 -24.09 58.53 -39.67
N ASP A 109 -23.43 58.44 -38.51
CA ASP A 109 -22.89 59.61 -37.82
C ASP A 109 -21.72 59.25 -36.88
N ARG A 110 -20.88 60.24 -36.54
CA ARG A 110 -19.67 60.06 -35.72
C ARG A 110 -19.95 60.20 -34.21
N LYS A 111 -19.35 59.32 -33.40
CA LYS A 111 -18.74 59.65 -32.09
C LYS A 111 -17.77 58.57 -31.63
N SER A 112 -16.89 58.91 -30.68
CA SER A 112 -15.54 58.37 -30.59
C SER A 112 -15.26 57.39 -29.44
N THR A 113 -14.07 56.76 -29.52
CA THR A 113 -13.22 56.32 -28.38
C THR A 113 -13.73 55.22 -27.44
N HIS A 114 -13.46 53.94 -27.76
CA HIS A 114 -13.06 52.93 -26.75
C HIS A 114 -12.32 51.64 -27.25
N TRP A 115 -11.56 51.68 -28.35
CA TRP A 115 -10.93 50.47 -28.94
C TRP A 115 -9.39 50.37 -28.86
N GLY A 116 -8.72 51.30 -28.16
CA GLY A 116 -7.24 51.35 -28.08
C GLY A 116 -6.57 50.62 -26.91
N ARG A 117 -7.32 50.01 -25.98
CA ARG A 117 -6.77 49.49 -24.70
C ARG A 117 -6.77 47.97 -24.51
N ASN A 118 -7.39 47.22 -25.42
CA ASN A 118 -7.49 45.75 -25.30
C ASN A 118 -6.40 45.01 -26.09
N TRP A 119 -5.95 45.53 -27.24
CA TRP A 119 -4.93 44.86 -28.08
C TRP A 119 -3.59 44.64 -27.36
N THR A 120 -3.11 45.61 -26.58
CA THR A 120 -1.90 45.47 -25.76
C THR A 120 -2.06 44.45 -24.63
N ARG A 121 -3.29 44.25 -24.10
CA ARG A 121 -3.57 43.21 -23.11
C ARG A 121 -3.62 41.81 -23.74
N TYR A 122 -4.21 41.65 -24.92
CA TYR A 122 -4.20 40.38 -25.65
C TYR A 122 -2.79 40.00 -26.11
N LEU A 123 -1.99 40.96 -26.61
CA LEU A 123 -0.57 40.72 -26.92
C LEU A 123 0.25 40.36 -25.67
N ALA A 124 0.06 41.05 -24.55
CA ALA A 124 0.73 40.70 -23.30
C ALA A 124 0.35 39.30 -22.80
N LEU A 125 -0.94 38.92 -22.84
CA LEU A 125 -1.40 37.58 -22.48
C LEU A 125 -0.88 36.51 -23.44
N ALA A 126 -0.82 36.77 -24.74
CA ALA A 126 -0.22 35.87 -25.72
C ALA A 126 1.30 35.69 -25.51
N CYS A 127 2.03 36.76 -25.19
CA CYS A 127 3.44 36.68 -24.85
C CYS A 127 3.67 35.94 -23.52
N ILE A 128 2.82 36.13 -22.51
CA ILE A 128 2.88 35.39 -21.24
C ILE A 128 2.58 33.90 -21.47
N ALA A 129 1.55 33.57 -22.26
CA ALA A 129 1.22 32.20 -22.63
C ALA A 129 2.35 31.53 -23.44
N GLY A 130 2.95 32.25 -24.39
CA GLY A 130 4.12 31.80 -25.15
C GLY A 130 5.36 31.59 -24.27
N ALA A 131 5.61 32.47 -23.31
CA ALA A 131 6.70 32.32 -22.34
C ALA A 131 6.45 31.14 -21.38
N LEU A 132 5.22 30.95 -20.90
CA LEU A 132 4.81 29.79 -20.10
C LEU A 132 4.96 28.49 -20.89
N ALA A 133 4.51 28.46 -22.16
CA ALA A 133 4.70 27.32 -23.04
C ALA A 133 6.20 27.03 -23.24
N LEU A 134 7.03 28.04 -23.52
CA LEU A 134 8.47 27.88 -23.65
C LEU A 134 9.13 27.37 -22.36
N VAL A 135 8.73 27.88 -21.19
CA VAL A 135 9.21 27.42 -19.88
C VAL A 135 8.79 25.98 -19.60
N ILE A 136 7.54 25.59 -19.92
CA ILE A 136 7.06 24.21 -19.82
C ILE A 136 7.84 23.32 -20.79
N THR A 137 8.02 23.71 -22.06
CA THR A 137 8.81 22.95 -23.04
C THR A 137 10.27 22.83 -22.61
N LEU A 138 10.88 23.86 -22.01
CA LEU A 138 12.24 23.82 -21.47
C LEU A 138 12.34 22.99 -20.18
N LEU A 139 11.29 22.95 -19.35
CA LEU A 139 11.21 22.07 -18.18
C LEU A 139 11.02 20.62 -18.60
N VAL A 140 10.19 20.34 -19.62
CA VAL A 140 10.04 19.03 -20.25
C VAL A 140 11.34 18.59 -20.93
N LEU A 141 12.03 19.48 -21.64
CA LEU A 141 13.36 19.20 -22.19
C LEU A 141 14.41 18.97 -21.10
N LYS A 142 14.38 19.71 -19.98
CA LYS A 142 15.28 19.46 -18.85
C LYS A 142 14.96 18.17 -18.11
N THR A 143 13.69 17.79 -17.92
CA THR A 143 13.33 16.51 -17.29
C THR A 143 13.59 15.34 -18.24
N TRP A 144 13.40 15.51 -19.55
CA TRP A 144 13.77 14.55 -20.58
C TRP A 144 15.28 14.38 -20.70
N GLN A 145 16.07 15.47 -20.73
CA GLN A 145 17.53 15.41 -20.70
C GLN A 145 18.06 14.88 -19.37
N ARG A 146 17.39 15.11 -18.23
CA ARG A 146 17.72 14.45 -16.96
C ARG A 146 17.42 12.95 -17.02
N LYS A 147 16.27 12.53 -17.58
CA LYS A 147 15.96 11.11 -17.83
C LYS A 147 16.98 10.47 -18.78
N GLN A 148 17.43 11.15 -19.82
CA GLN A 148 18.49 10.65 -20.70
C GLN A 148 19.87 10.61 -20.03
N LYS A 149 20.20 11.56 -19.15
CA LYS A 149 21.42 11.50 -18.33
C LYS A 149 21.38 10.43 -17.22
N LEU A 150 20.19 9.94 -16.86
CA LEU A 150 19.96 8.82 -15.95
C LEU A 150 19.85 7.46 -16.68
N LEU A 151 19.94 7.46 -18.01
CA LEU A 151 19.96 6.25 -18.83
C LEU A 151 21.36 6.05 -19.42
N PRO A 152 22.28 5.34 -18.74
CA PRO A 152 23.38 4.70 -19.44
C PRO A 152 22.81 3.78 -20.52
N ILE A 153 23.56 3.58 -21.60
CA ILE A 153 23.11 2.75 -22.74
C ILE A 153 23.07 1.28 -22.30
N ILE A 154 21.91 0.84 -21.83
CA ILE A 154 21.62 -0.57 -21.55
C ILE A 154 21.47 -1.28 -22.90
N ASN A 155 22.58 -1.77 -23.44
CA ASN A 155 22.54 -2.92 -24.36
C ASN A 155 21.81 -4.07 -23.66
N ASP A 156 21.11 -4.93 -24.41
CA ASP A 156 20.21 -6.01 -23.92
C ASP A 156 20.89 -7.18 -23.16
N ALA A 157 21.96 -6.92 -22.41
CA ALA A 157 22.63 -7.88 -21.53
C ALA A 157 21.76 -8.25 -20.33
N VAL A 158 21.35 -9.53 -20.29
CA VAL A 158 20.79 -10.30 -19.16
C VAL A 158 19.83 -9.53 -18.24
N LYS A 159 18.54 -9.50 -18.62
CA LYS A 159 17.43 -8.97 -17.80
C LYS A 159 16.83 -9.99 -16.82
N VAL A 160 17.57 -11.05 -16.49
CA VAL A 160 17.18 -12.11 -15.54
C VAL A 160 18.08 -11.97 -14.33
N LEU A 161 17.53 -11.98 -13.12
CA LEU A 161 18.36 -11.93 -11.91
C LEU A 161 19.17 -13.23 -11.79
N PRO A 162 20.46 -13.17 -11.43
CA PRO A 162 21.23 -14.35 -11.06
C PRO A 162 20.55 -15.12 -9.91
N ASP A 163 20.58 -16.46 -9.97
CA ASP A 163 19.99 -17.32 -8.93
C ASP A 163 20.58 -17.07 -7.53
N ASN A 164 21.85 -16.63 -7.46
CA ASN A 164 22.53 -16.26 -6.22
C ASN A 164 22.26 -14.82 -5.75
N GLN A 165 21.41 -14.05 -6.45
CA GLN A 165 21.12 -12.65 -6.13
C GLN A 165 19.60 -12.41 -5.97
N PRO A 166 18.99 -12.81 -4.84
CA PRO A 166 17.54 -12.74 -4.65
C PRO A 166 17.04 -11.33 -4.31
N ILE A 167 17.12 -10.41 -5.28
CA ILE A 167 16.66 -9.02 -5.11
C ILE A 167 15.13 -8.97 -5.03
N TRP A 168 14.61 -8.18 -4.09
CA TRP A 168 13.19 -7.94 -3.86
C TRP A 168 12.91 -6.49 -3.37
N PRO A 169 11.93 -5.78 -3.96
CA PRO A 169 11.32 -6.08 -5.26
C PRO A 169 12.35 -6.10 -6.40
N VAL A 170 12.06 -6.81 -7.51
CA VAL A 170 12.90 -6.78 -8.73
C VAL A 170 13.02 -5.34 -9.25
N PRO A 171 14.23 -4.79 -9.47
CA PRO A 171 14.40 -3.45 -10.00
C PRO A 171 13.78 -3.29 -11.40
N LYS A 172 13.27 -2.10 -11.71
CA LYS A 172 12.64 -1.78 -13.01
C LYS A 172 13.55 -2.08 -14.20
N SER A 173 14.85 -1.82 -14.08
CA SER A 173 15.87 -2.17 -15.07
C SER A 173 17.22 -2.39 -14.42
N PHE A 174 17.95 -3.40 -14.89
CA PHE A 174 19.30 -3.69 -14.44
C PHE A 174 20.10 -4.41 -15.53
N SER A 175 21.42 -4.38 -15.39
CA SER A 175 22.37 -5.28 -16.03
C SER A 175 23.46 -5.67 -15.02
N HIS A 176 24.05 -6.84 -15.22
CA HIS A 176 25.09 -7.40 -14.37
C HIS A 176 26.16 -8.13 -15.21
N GLY A 177 27.31 -8.45 -14.61
CA GLY A 177 28.36 -9.27 -15.24
C GLY A 177 28.10 -10.78 -15.12
N GLU A 178 28.86 -11.58 -15.86
CA GLU A 178 28.65 -13.03 -16.05
C GLU A 178 29.14 -13.91 -14.87
N GLY A 179 28.99 -13.42 -13.63
CA GLY A 179 29.19 -14.19 -12.39
C GLY A 179 30.64 -14.51 -11.98
N ILE A 180 31.61 -14.44 -12.90
CA ILE A 180 33.04 -14.68 -12.60
C ILE A 180 33.68 -13.48 -11.87
N GLU A 181 33.29 -12.27 -12.25
CA GLU A 181 33.81 -11.03 -11.65
C GLU A 181 33.04 -10.70 -10.36
N LYS A 182 33.80 -10.43 -9.29
CA LYS A 182 33.31 -10.07 -7.96
C LYS A 182 34.09 -8.92 -7.36
N VAL A 183 33.43 -8.12 -6.52
CA VAL A 183 34.03 -6.99 -5.80
C VAL A 183 33.98 -7.27 -4.29
N VAL A 184 35.12 -7.21 -3.62
CA VAL A 184 35.22 -7.40 -2.16
C VAL A 184 34.87 -6.09 -1.47
N VAL A 185 33.94 -6.11 -0.51
CA VAL A 185 33.63 -4.93 0.31
C VAL A 185 34.65 -4.82 1.45
N SER A 186 35.40 -3.73 1.48
CA SER A 186 36.46 -3.49 2.46
C SER A 186 35.95 -3.57 3.91
N PRO A 187 36.74 -4.10 4.86
CA PRO A 187 36.43 -3.94 6.29
C PRO A 187 36.24 -2.47 6.69
N ASN A 188 37.02 -1.57 6.08
CA ASN A 188 36.96 -0.11 6.29
C ASN A 188 36.01 0.59 5.31
N PHE A 189 34.99 -0.10 4.78
CA PHE A 189 34.01 0.48 3.87
C PHE A 189 33.27 1.68 4.49
N GLN A 190 33.10 2.74 3.72
CA GLN A 190 32.40 3.97 4.12
C GLN A 190 31.34 4.39 3.10
N ILE A 191 30.37 5.16 3.56
CA ILE A 191 29.36 5.79 2.71
C ILE A 191 29.55 7.31 2.77
N LYS A 192 29.77 7.97 1.63
CA LYS A 192 29.91 9.43 1.53
C LYS A 192 28.76 10.03 0.76
N VAL A 193 28.31 11.21 1.15
CA VAL A 193 27.20 11.93 0.51
C VAL A 193 27.74 13.12 -0.27
N GLN A 194 27.22 13.32 -1.47
CA GLN A 194 27.54 14.41 -2.40
C GLN A 194 26.25 14.96 -3.02
N SER A 195 26.32 16.14 -3.63
CA SER A 195 25.21 16.74 -4.40
C SER A 195 25.55 16.74 -5.89
N SER A 196 24.57 16.56 -6.78
CA SER A 196 24.85 16.51 -8.23
C SER A 196 25.60 17.75 -8.74
N GLY A 197 26.70 17.51 -9.46
CA GLY A 197 27.60 18.55 -9.97
C GLY A 197 28.64 19.07 -8.97
N ASN A 198 28.71 18.55 -7.74
CA ASN A 198 29.73 18.89 -6.76
C ASN A 198 30.26 17.65 -6.04
N SER A 199 31.55 17.34 -6.23
CA SER A 199 32.23 16.20 -5.62
C SER A 199 32.67 16.42 -4.17
N ALA A 200 32.50 17.63 -3.61
CA ALA A 200 32.77 17.89 -2.21
C ALA A 200 31.75 17.14 -1.31
N PRO A 201 32.20 16.43 -0.25
CA PRO A 201 31.28 15.77 0.66
C PRO A 201 30.31 16.73 1.34
N VAL A 202 29.03 16.35 1.38
CA VAL A 202 27.97 17.05 2.10
C VAL A 202 27.87 16.47 3.52
N ALA A 203 28.15 17.30 4.52
CA ALA A 203 27.93 16.93 5.91
C ALA A 203 26.41 16.88 6.20
N LEU A 204 25.91 15.72 6.63
CA LEU A 204 24.54 15.57 7.11
C LEU A 204 24.45 15.90 8.61
N ALA A 205 23.30 16.43 9.04
CA ALA A 205 22.98 16.48 10.46
C ALA A 205 22.82 15.05 11.00
N PRO A 206 23.41 14.70 12.17
CA PRO A 206 23.42 13.31 12.67
C PRO A 206 22.03 12.68 12.87
N ASP A 207 21.03 13.52 13.16
CA ASP A 207 19.63 13.14 13.39
C ASP A 207 18.77 13.14 12.12
N SER A 208 19.32 13.58 10.98
CA SER A 208 18.62 13.61 9.70
C SER A 208 18.23 12.22 9.20
N ILE A 209 17.13 12.16 8.44
CA ILE A 209 16.57 10.92 7.90
C ILE A 209 17.60 10.15 7.05
N LEU A 210 18.34 10.84 6.18
CA LEU A 210 19.37 10.21 5.35
C LEU A 210 20.57 9.70 6.18
N ALA A 211 20.99 10.40 7.24
CA ALA A 211 22.06 9.94 8.12
C ALA A 211 21.65 8.65 8.86
N LYS A 212 20.41 8.60 9.38
CA LYS A 212 19.82 7.40 10.00
C LYS A 212 19.70 6.24 9.02
N ALA A 213 19.35 6.50 7.76
CA ALA A 213 19.31 5.47 6.72
C ALA A 213 20.70 4.90 6.39
N ILE A 214 21.72 5.75 6.32
CA ILE A 214 23.12 5.34 6.15
C ILE A 214 23.57 4.48 7.34
N ALA A 215 23.27 4.87 8.58
CA ALA A 215 23.57 4.07 9.77
C ALA A 215 22.94 2.68 9.70
N ARG A 216 21.63 2.57 9.44
CA ARG A 216 20.94 1.27 9.28
C ARG A 216 21.50 0.42 8.14
N CYS A 217 21.99 1.03 7.06
CA CYS A 217 22.69 0.31 5.99
C CYS A 217 23.99 -0.31 6.51
N MET A 218 24.82 0.48 7.20
CA MET A 218 26.07 0.01 7.80
C MET A 218 25.84 -1.09 8.84
N ASP A 219 24.83 -0.96 9.69
CA ASP A 219 24.46 -1.99 10.69
C ASP A 219 24.09 -3.31 10.00
N ARG A 220 23.27 -3.26 8.94
CA ARG A 220 22.90 -4.46 8.16
C ARG A 220 24.10 -5.14 7.49
N LEU A 221 25.09 -4.37 7.03
CA LEU A 221 26.34 -4.92 6.51
C LEU A 221 27.18 -5.56 7.63
N GLN A 222 27.20 -4.97 8.82
CA GLN A 222 27.91 -5.54 9.96
C GLN A 222 27.26 -6.82 10.48
N VAL A 223 25.92 -6.91 10.51
CA VAL A 223 25.21 -8.17 10.84
C VAL A 223 25.58 -9.27 9.83
N LYS A 224 25.68 -8.97 8.53
CA LYS A 224 26.13 -9.95 7.51
C LYS A 224 27.57 -10.44 7.74
N ARG A 225 28.49 -9.60 8.24
CA ARG A 225 29.85 -10.03 8.61
C ARG A 225 29.84 -11.01 9.77
N ASN A 226 29.01 -10.75 10.77
CA ASN A 226 28.97 -11.50 12.02
C ASN A 226 28.15 -12.81 11.92
N THR A 227 27.31 -12.98 10.90
CA THR A 227 26.30 -14.05 10.88
C THR A 227 26.31 -14.83 9.55
N ILE A 228 26.58 -16.14 9.62
CA ILE A 228 26.53 -17.04 8.46
C ILE A 228 25.07 -17.46 8.25
N LEU A 229 24.40 -16.87 7.25
CA LEU A 229 22.95 -17.06 7.05
C LEU A 229 22.56 -17.57 5.67
N TRP A 230 23.38 -17.30 4.65
CA TRP A 230 23.25 -17.85 3.30
C TRP A 230 24.66 -18.05 2.75
N THR A 231 25.24 -19.23 2.95
CA THR A 231 26.26 -19.70 2.01
C THR A 231 25.54 -20.19 0.77
N THR A 232 25.92 -19.69 -0.41
CA THR A 232 25.79 -20.54 -1.58
C THR A 232 26.69 -21.74 -1.33
N ASP A 233 26.12 -22.94 -1.19
CA ASP A 233 26.92 -24.16 -1.03
C ASP A 233 27.68 -24.53 -2.32
N ALA A 234 27.42 -23.80 -3.41
CA ALA A 234 28.38 -23.65 -4.50
C ALA A 234 29.70 -23.07 -3.95
N PRO A 235 30.81 -23.83 -3.95
CA PRO A 235 32.10 -23.27 -3.56
C PRO A 235 32.44 -22.10 -4.49
N PRO A 236 33.13 -21.05 -4.00
CA PRO A 236 33.66 -20.03 -4.89
C PRO A 236 34.50 -20.71 -5.97
N VAL A 237 34.16 -20.48 -7.24
CA VAL A 237 35.04 -20.86 -8.34
C VAL A 237 36.23 -19.90 -8.28
N GLU A 238 37.23 -20.24 -7.49
CA GLU A 238 38.50 -19.52 -7.46
C GLU A 238 39.19 -19.68 -8.81
N VAL A 239 38.90 -18.75 -9.72
CA VAL A 239 39.66 -18.60 -10.97
C VAL A 239 41.05 -18.09 -10.60
N ALA A 240 41.99 -19.03 -10.47
CA ALA A 240 43.38 -18.75 -10.14
C ALA A 240 43.97 -17.70 -11.10
N GLY A 241 44.25 -16.50 -10.58
CA GLY A 241 44.90 -15.41 -11.32
C GLY A 241 44.17 -14.06 -11.34
N VAL A 242 42.91 -13.98 -10.88
CA VAL A 242 42.18 -12.69 -10.79
C VAL A 242 42.09 -12.22 -9.35
N ALA A 243 42.81 -11.13 -9.02
CA ALA A 243 42.63 -10.45 -7.74
C ALA A 243 41.30 -9.69 -7.74
N ALA A 244 40.42 -9.98 -6.79
CA ALA A 244 39.14 -9.28 -6.67
C ALA A 244 39.37 -7.82 -6.23
N ALA A 245 38.80 -6.87 -6.97
CA ALA A 245 38.93 -5.45 -6.66
C ALA A 245 38.21 -5.11 -5.34
N ALA A 246 38.82 -4.23 -4.54
CA ALA A 246 38.25 -3.81 -3.26
C ALA A 246 37.38 -2.56 -3.42
N LEU A 247 36.18 -2.59 -2.82
CA LEU A 247 35.29 -1.45 -2.65
C LEU A 247 35.48 -0.85 -1.25
N SER A 248 36.10 0.32 -1.17
CA SER A 248 36.27 1.09 0.07
C SER A 248 35.16 2.10 0.31
N GLU A 249 34.39 2.48 -0.71
CA GLU A 249 33.47 3.62 -0.64
C GLU A 249 32.25 3.45 -1.55
N LEU A 250 31.07 3.81 -1.03
CA LEU A 250 29.87 4.08 -1.83
C LEU A 250 29.58 5.58 -1.81
N VAL A 251 29.50 6.20 -2.98
CA VAL A 251 29.16 7.62 -3.14
C VAL A 251 27.66 7.78 -3.37
N LEU A 252 26.96 8.41 -2.42
CA LEU A 252 25.55 8.80 -2.54
C LEU A 252 25.46 10.21 -3.13
N VAL A 253 25.03 10.32 -4.39
CA VAL A 253 24.72 11.60 -5.03
C VAL A 253 23.22 11.87 -4.86
N VAL A 254 22.87 12.82 -3.99
CA VAL A 254 21.47 13.13 -3.65
C VAL A 254 21.16 14.60 -3.90
N ASP A 255 20.22 14.89 -4.80
CA ASP A 255 19.85 16.26 -5.17
C ASP A 255 19.10 17.00 -4.04
N ASN A 256 18.17 16.32 -3.36
CA ASN A 256 17.37 16.89 -2.29
C ASN A 256 17.33 15.97 -1.04
N THR A 257 18.19 16.29 -0.07
CA THR A 257 18.29 15.60 1.23
C THR A 257 17.25 16.07 2.26
N GLN A 258 16.30 16.93 1.88
CA GLN A 258 15.24 17.49 2.74
C GLN A 258 13.87 17.44 2.04
N ALA A 259 13.68 16.50 1.12
CA ALA A 259 12.41 16.31 0.43
C ALA A 259 11.30 15.95 1.43
N LYS A 260 10.12 16.56 1.27
CA LYS A 260 8.95 16.28 2.10
C LYS A 260 8.48 14.84 1.87
N LEU A 261 7.94 14.22 2.93
CA LEU A 261 7.26 12.94 2.90
C LEU A 261 5.79 13.18 2.54
N GLU A 262 5.38 12.79 1.34
CA GLU A 262 4.02 12.99 0.83
C GLU A 262 3.72 12.05 -0.35
N TYR A 263 2.43 11.95 -0.73
CA TYR A 263 2.03 11.20 -1.91
C TYR A 263 2.74 11.73 -3.18
N GLY A 264 3.28 10.84 -4.00
CA GLY A 264 3.98 11.21 -5.25
C GLY A 264 5.42 11.71 -5.06
N MET A 265 6.02 11.51 -3.89
CA MET A 265 7.43 11.83 -3.64
C MET A 265 8.40 11.09 -4.60
N GLY A 266 9.58 11.68 -4.83
CA GLY A 266 10.57 11.16 -5.79
C GLY A 266 11.36 9.96 -5.28
N GLU A 267 10.87 8.75 -5.54
CA GLU A 267 11.43 7.48 -5.05
C GLU A 267 12.44 6.79 -5.99
N SER A 268 12.80 7.43 -7.11
CA SER A 268 13.72 6.87 -8.11
C SER A 268 15.19 6.94 -7.70
N TYR A 269 15.95 5.92 -8.07
CA TYR A 269 17.41 5.85 -7.87
C TYR A 269 18.12 5.05 -8.97
N ALA A 270 19.44 5.21 -9.04
CA ALA A 270 20.33 4.39 -9.84
C ALA A 270 21.54 3.92 -9.01
N ILE A 271 22.08 2.74 -9.31
CA ILE A 271 23.29 2.16 -8.67
C ILE A 271 24.24 1.68 -9.77
N ASP A 272 25.48 2.15 -9.73
CA ASP A 272 26.57 1.70 -10.60
C ASP A 272 27.71 1.15 -9.74
N ILE A 273 28.17 -0.07 -10.02
CA ILE A 273 29.27 -0.75 -9.29
C ILE A 273 30.23 -1.38 -10.30
N GLY A 274 31.53 -1.04 -10.24
CA GLY A 274 32.57 -1.71 -11.04
C GLY A 274 32.63 -1.30 -12.51
N THR A 275 32.22 -0.08 -12.87
CA THR A 275 32.24 0.40 -14.26
C THR A 275 33.61 0.21 -14.92
N LYS A 276 33.64 -0.32 -16.16
CA LYS A 276 34.83 -0.73 -16.96
C LYS A 276 35.83 0.40 -17.34
N ALA A 277 35.85 1.52 -16.63
CA ALA A 277 36.51 2.76 -17.04
C ALA A 277 37.87 3.04 -16.37
N GLU A 278 38.29 2.26 -15.36
CA GLU A 278 39.54 2.49 -14.63
C GLU A 278 40.55 1.32 -14.78
N PRO A 279 41.83 1.58 -15.12
CA PRO A 279 42.84 0.56 -15.34
C PRO A 279 43.57 0.10 -14.07
N SER A 280 43.03 0.34 -12.87
CA SER A 280 43.63 -0.10 -11.59
C SER A 280 43.11 -1.47 -11.17
N PRO A 281 43.94 -2.54 -11.15
CA PRO A 281 43.50 -3.90 -10.84
C PRO A 281 43.23 -4.17 -9.34
N THR A 282 43.01 -3.13 -8.52
CA THR A 282 42.92 -3.27 -7.05
C THR A 282 41.76 -2.52 -6.38
N THR A 283 41.16 -1.52 -7.04
CA THR A 283 40.16 -0.62 -6.43
C THR A 283 38.97 -0.38 -7.35
N THR A 284 37.76 -0.61 -6.84
CA THR A 284 36.49 -0.38 -7.56
C THR A 284 35.71 0.79 -6.97
N THR A 285 35.01 1.54 -7.81
CA THR A 285 34.03 2.56 -7.43
C THR A 285 32.61 1.99 -7.35
N ALA A 286 31.81 2.53 -6.42
CA ALA A 286 30.36 2.38 -6.43
C ALA A 286 29.68 3.74 -6.22
N THR A 287 28.61 3.99 -6.97
CA THR A 287 27.81 5.22 -6.91
C THR A 287 26.33 4.86 -6.80
N LEU A 288 25.61 5.58 -5.94
CA LEU A 288 24.15 5.57 -5.85
C LEU A 288 23.66 6.99 -6.12
N THR A 289 22.87 7.19 -7.17
CA THR A 289 22.30 8.51 -7.52
C THR A 289 20.81 8.53 -7.24
N ALA A 290 20.29 9.57 -6.58
CA ALA A 290 18.86 9.76 -6.34
C ALA A 290 18.43 11.23 -6.39
N SER A 291 17.21 11.47 -6.89
CA SER A 291 16.64 12.83 -6.94
C SER A 291 16.19 13.36 -5.58
N THR A 292 15.90 12.46 -4.64
CA THR A 292 15.56 12.79 -3.25
C THR A 292 16.14 11.77 -2.28
N GLN A 293 16.15 12.09 -0.98
CA GLN A 293 16.48 11.13 0.07
C GLN A 293 15.65 9.84 0.05
N TRP A 294 14.42 9.86 -0.49
CA TRP A 294 13.54 8.69 -0.54
C TRP A 294 14.05 7.64 -1.52
N GLY A 295 14.45 8.06 -2.72
CA GLY A 295 15.17 7.19 -3.66
C GLY A 295 16.50 6.70 -3.08
N ALA A 296 17.22 7.54 -2.33
CA ALA A 296 18.46 7.13 -1.67
C ALA A 296 18.26 6.01 -0.63
N ILE A 297 17.18 6.09 0.17
CA ILE A 297 16.80 5.03 1.13
C ILE A 297 16.51 3.71 0.39
N HIS A 298 15.69 3.75 -0.66
CA HIS A 298 15.35 2.56 -1.45
C HIS A 298 16.58 1.94 -2.13
N GLY A 299 17.50 2.78 -2.62
CA GLY A 299 18.76 2.34 -3.21
C GLY A 299 19.74 1.75 -2.20
N LEU A 300 19.83 2.29 -0.97
CA LEU A 300 20.61 1.69 0.11
C LEU A 300 20.06 0.30 0.46
N ASP A 301 18.74 0.14 0.52
CA ASP A 301 18.10 -1.14 0.78
C ASP A 301 18.39 -2.16 -0.34
N THR A 302 18.38 -1.77 -1.61
CA THR A 302 18.83 -2.61 -2.74
C THR A 302 20.33 -2.91 -2.67
N PHE A 303 21.19 -1.95 -2.31
CA PHE A 303 22.63 -2.19 -2.11
C PHE A 303 22.89 -3.25 -1.03
N THR A 304 22.15 -3.25 0.09
CA THR A 304 22.27 -4.32 1.11
C THR A 304 21.83 -5.70 0.61
N GLN A 305 21.07 -5.79 -0.48
CA GLN A 305 20.68 -7.05 -1.12
C GLN A 305 21.72 -7.54 -2.14
N LEU A 306 22.51 -6.62 -2.73
CA LEU A 306 23.64 -6.97 -3.61
C LEU A 306 24.81 -7.57 -2.82
N VAL A 307 25.06 -7.09 -1.60
CA VAL A 307 26.16 -7.60 -0.76
C VAL A 307 25.81 -8.96 -0.14
N VAL A 308 26.63 -9.98 -0.44
CA VAL A 308 26.58 -11.32 0.17
C VAL A 308 27.74 -11.51 1.16
N ALA A 309 27.66 -12.57 1.97
CA ALA A 309 28.69 -12.94 2.93
C ALA A 309 29.27 -14.32 2.58
N THR A 310 30.57 -14.38 2.31
CA THR A 310 31.31 -15.63 2.06
C THR A 310 32.10 -16.02 3.31
N LYS A 311 32.23 -17.34 3.57
CA LYS A 311 33.12 -17.83 4.63
C LYS A 311 34.56 -17.50 4.23
N ALA A 312 35.30 -16.83 5.12
CA ALA A 312 36.72 -16.60 4.92
C ALA A 312 37.45 -17.96 4.83
N THR A 313 38.17 -18.20 3.72
CA THR A 313 39.00 -19.40 3.58
C THR A 313 40.23 -19.28 4.48
N ALA A 314 40.68 -20.39 5.07
CA ALA A 314 41.70 -20.42 6.12
C ALA A 314 43.13 -19.99 5.67
N ALA A 315 43.29 -19.45 4.47
CA ALA A 315 44.57 -19.20 3.82
C ALA A 315 45.08 -17.74 3.94
N THR A 316 44.25 -16.78 4.36
CA THR A 316 44.59 -15.34 4.18
C THR A 316 44.61 -14.45 5.43
N LEU A 317 44.07 -14.87 6.59
CA LEU A 317 44.19 -14.12 7.85
C LEU A 317 44.28 -15.04 9.09
N PRO A 318 44.96 -14.61 10.17
CA PRO A 318 45.00 -15.37 11.43
C PRO A 318 43.59 -15.50 12.03
N ALA A 319 43.32 -16.66 12.63
CA ALA A 319 41.99 -17.08 13.06
C ALA A 319 41.30 -16.08 14.00
N SER A 320 40.29 -15.39 13.48
CA SER A 320 39.22 -14.75 14.25
C SER A 320 37.90 -15.44 13.88
N PRO A 321 37.13 -16.01 14.83
CA PRO A 321 35.96 -16.84 14.51
C PRO A 321 34.76 -16.14 13.85
N SER A 322 34.80 -14.83 13.62
CA SER A 322 33.59 -13.99 13.57
C SER A 322 33.50 -12.97 12.41
N ASN A 323 34.29 -13.11 11.35
CA ASN A 323 34.30 -12.12 10.25
C ASN A 323 34.19 -12.80 8.87
N ASN A 324 32.97 -12.93 8.36
CA ASN A 324 32.72 -13.30 6.97
C ASN A 324 33.29 -12.22 6.03
N GLN A 325 33.81 -12.64 4.87
CA GLN A 325 34.17 -11.69 3.83
C GLN A 325 32.89 -11.21 3.14
N LEU A 326 32.73 -9.88 3.00
CA LEU A 326 31.61 -9.31 2.27
C LEU A 326 32.00 -9.14 0.80
N GLU A 327 31.12 -9.55 -0.10
CA GLU A 327 31.36 -9.54 -1.54
C GLU A 327 30.10 -9.08 -2.29
N ILE A 328 30.29 -8.53 -3.49
CA ILE A 328 29.24 -8.25 -4.46
C ILE A 328 29.57 -9.12 -5.69
N PRO A 329 28.84 -10.23 -5.92
CA PRO A 329 29.06 -11.10 -7.07
C PRO A 329 28.39 -10.52 -8.31
N ASN A 330 28.64 -11.13 -9.48
CA ASN A 330 28.04 -10.73 -10.76
C ASN A 330 28.34 -9.26 -11.14
N THR A 331 29.46 -8.70 -10.71
CA THR A 331 29.86 -7.33 -11.11
C THR A 331 30.37 -7.32 -12.57
N PRO A 332 30.31 -6.19 -13.30
CA PRO A 332 29.76 -4.89 -12.90
C PRO A 332 28.24 -4.89 -12.82
N TRP A 333 27.67 -4.09 -11.91
CA TRP A 333 26.21 -3.85 -11.83
C TRP A 333 25.88 -2.44 -12.31
N SER A 334 24.78 -2.31 -13.07
CA SER A 334 24.13 -1.04 -13.40
C SER A 334 22.62 -1.22 -13.20
N ILE A 335 22.02 -0.51 -12.25
CA ILE A 335 20.60 -0.59 -11.88
C ILE A 335 19.98 0.80 -12.03
N TYR A 336 18.81 0.89 -12.66
CA TYR A 336 17.89 2.03 -12.56
C TYR A 336 16.52 1.53 -12.09
N ASP A 337 15.97 2.16 -11.06
CA ASP A 337 14.78 1.69 -10.38
C ASP A 337 13.88 2.83 -9.90
N GLU A 338 12.57 2.61 -10.00
CA GLU A 338 11.52 3.50 -9.52
C GLU A 338 10.21 2.69 -9.38
N PRO A 339 9.35 3.00 -8.40
CA PRO A 339 8.13 2.24 -8.19
C PRO A 339 7.13 2.43 -9.33
N ARG A 340 6.36 1.38 -9.63
CA ARG A 340 5.22 1.43 -10.55
C ARG A 340 4.08 2.30 -10.01
N PHE A 341 3.82 2.26 -8.70
CA PHE A 341 2.76 3.04 -8.05
C PHE A 341 3.30 3.82 -6.84
N SER A 342 2.80 5.05 -6.64
CA SER A 342 3.25 5.94 -5.56
C SER A 342 2.59 5.63 -4.20
N HIS A 343 1.47 4.90 -4.17
CA HIS A 343 0.78 4.50 -2.95
C HIS A 343 0.88 2.98 -2.76
N ARG A 344 1.67 2.54 -1.78
CA ARG A 344 1.96 1.11 -1.57
C ARG A 344 1.81 0.80 -0.08
N GLY A 345 0.59 0.43 0.32
CA GLY A 345 0.17 0.46 1.71
C GLY A 345 -0.03 -0.89 2.40
N ILE A 346 0.02 -0.88 3.73
CA ILE A 346 -0.62 -1.88 4.58
C ILE A 346 -1.66 -1.14 5.41
N LEU A 347 -2.91 -1.62 5.38
CA LEU A 347 -3.91 -1.28 6.40
C LEU A 347 -3.73 -2.21 7.59
N LEU A 348 -3.59 -1.63 8.78
CA LEU A 348 -3.61 -2.36 10.04
C LEU A 348 -4.71 -1.82 10.96
N ASP A 349 -5.67 -2.69 11.23
CA ASP A 349 -6.67 -2.54 12.28
C ASP A 349 -6.03 -2.76 13.66
N THR A 350 -6.28 -1.82 14.56
CA THR A 350 -5.84 -1.85 15.96
C THR A 350 -6.99 -1.57 16.94
N SER A 351 -8.22 -1.55 16.43
CA SER A 351 -9.44 -1.30 17.18
C SER A 351 -10.17 -2.59 17.54
N ARG A 352 -10.34 -3.51 16.57
CA ARG A 352 -10.97 -4.82 16.81
C ARG A 352 -10.19 -5.61 17.86
N ASN A 353 -8.85 -5.56 17.76
CA ASN A 353 -7.92 -5.93 18.83
C ASN A 353 -6.72 -4.97 18.85
N TYR A 354 -6.24 -4.66 20.05
CA TYR A 354 -5.04 -3.82 20.23
C TYR A 354 -3.75 -4.51 19.77
N VAL A 355 -2.90 -3.77 19.04
CA VAL A 355 -1.55 -4.19 18.63
C VAL A 355 -0.49 -3.32 19.33
N SER A 356 0.51 -3.91 19.96
CA SER A 356 1.53 -3.16 20.70
C SER A 356 2.30 -2.18 19.80
N VAL A 357 2.71 -1.05 20.38
CA VAL A 357 3.57 -0.06 19.69
C VAL A 357 4.83 -0.73 19.13
N SER A 358 5.44 -1.66 19.87
CA SER A 358 6.59 -2.45 19.41
C SER A 358 6.31 -3.28 18.15
N ASP A 359 5.12 -3.89 18.04
CA ASP A 359 4.77 -4.71 16.87
C ASP A 359 4.44 -3.85 15.64
N ILE A 360 3.86 -2.66 15.85
CA ILE A 360 3.67 -1.64 14.79
C ILE A 360 5.04 -1.15 14.29
N ILE A 361 5.93 -0.78 15.20
CA ILE A 361 7.31 -0.37 14.93
C ILE A 361 8.08 -1.45 14.13
N GLN A 362 7.96 -2.72 14.52
CA GLN A 362 8.57 -3.83 13.80
C GLN A 362 7.90 -4.10 12.42
N THR A 363 6.60 -3.83 12.28
CA THR A 363 5.90 -3.88 10.99
C THR A 363 6.39 -2.78 10.04
N LEU A 364 6.62 -1.56 10.53
CA LEU A 364 7.23 -0.47 9.76
C LEU A 364 8.68 -0.81 9.32
N ASP A 365 9.46 -1.49 10.15
CA ASP A 365 10.79 -1.99 9.76
C ASP A 365 10.71 -3.03 8.64
N ALA A 366 9.74 -3.94 8.69
CA ALA A 366 9.51 -4.93 7.65
C ALA A 366 9.00 -4.31 6.33
N MET A 367 8.10 -3.32 6.40
CA MET A 367 7.62 -2.55 5.26
C MET A 367 8.77 -1.86 4.49
N ALA A 368 9.72 -1.27 5.21
CA ALA A 368 10.87 -0.59 4.62
C ALA A 368 11.74 -1.55 3.77
N VAL A 369 12.00 -2.77 4.28
CA VAL A 369 12.81 -3.80 3.58
C VAL A 369 12.26 -4.15 2.20
N VAL A 370 10.94 -4.08 2.03
CA VAL A 370 10.22 -4.42 0.78
C VAL A 370 9.72 -3.20 0.02
N LYS A 371 10.11 -1.99 0.45
CA LYS A 371 9.77 -0.70 -0.19
C LYS A 371 8.28 -0.33 -0.20
N LEU A 372 7.50 -0.80 0.78
CA LEU A 372 6.15 -0.27 1.05
C LEU A 372 6.29 1.11 1.73
N ASN A 373 5.36 2.04 1.46
CA ASN A 373 5.51 3.46 1.81
C ASN A 373 4.27 4.13 2.45
N VAL A 374 3.19 3.38 2.70
CA VAL A 374 2.03 3.87 3.45
C VAL A 374 1.67 2.87 4.56
N PHE A 375 1.62 3.35 5.79
CA PHE A 375 0.99 2.65 6.91
C PHE A 375 -0.38 3.29 7.12
N HIS A 376 -1.41 2.61 6.64
CA HIS A 376 -2.80 3.01 6.85
C HIS A 376 -3.23 2.46 8.21
N TRP A 377 -3.42 3.36 9.16
CA TRP A 377 -3.68 3.00 10.55
C TRP A 377 -5.17 3.12 10.84
N HIS A 378 -5.86 1.99 10.75
CA HIS A 378 -7.25 1.84 11.20
C HIS A 378 -7.25 1.73 12.72
N VAL A 379 -7.35 2.88 13.39
CA VAL A 379 -7.10 3.03 14.83
C VAL A 379 -8.37 3.12 15.68
N LEU A 380 -9.55 3.30 15.06
CA LEU A 380 -10.85 3.36 15.71
C LEU A 380 -11.87 2.51 14.96
N ASP A 381 -12.79 1.86 15.67
CA ASP A 381 -13.92 1.11 15.12
C ASP A 381 -14.99 0.91 16.22
N GLN A 382 -16.01 0.08 15.99
CA GLN A 382 -17.12 -0.15 16.91
C GLN A 382 -16.72 -0.94 18.18
N GLN A 383 -15.72 -1.82 18.09
CA GLN A 383 -15.25 -2.62 19.23
C GLN A 383 -14.53 -1.74 20.26
N THR A 384 -13.54 -0.93 19.85
CA THR A 384 -12.77 -0.10 20.81
C THR A 384 -12.38 1.30 20.30
N TYR A 385 -12.00 2.17 21.24
CA TYR A 385 -11.46 3.51 21.00
C TYR A 385 -10.10 3.65 21.72
N PRO A 386 -9.00 3.10 21.17
CA PRO A 386 -7.71 3.06 21.85
C PRO A 386 -6.89 4.36 21.76
N LEU A 387 -7.17 5.24 20.80
CA LEU A 387 -6.43 6.50 20.64
C LEU A 387 -6.79 7.50 21.75
N VAL A 388 -5.79 8.09 22.41
CA VAL A 388 -5.99 9.10 23.46
C VAL A 388 -6.37 10.46 22.85
N SER A 389 -7.62 10.87 23.02
CA SER A 389 -8.04 12.26 22.77
C SER A 389 -7.79 13.13 24.00
N LYS A 390 -7.23 14.33 23.80
CA LYS A 390 -7.06 15.32 24.87
C LYS A 390 -8.33 16.16 25.04
N ALA A 391 -9.05 16.45 23.96
CA ALA A 391 -10.33 17.14 24.00
C ALA A 391 -11.44 16.30 24.64
N PHE A 392 -11.46 14.99 24.39
CA PHE A 392 -12.50 14.07 24.86
C PHE A 392 -11.91 12.78 25.47
N PRO A 393 -11.24 12.86 26.64
CA PRO A 393 -10.62 11.70 27.29
C PRO A 393 -11.63 10.59 27.66
N ASP A 394 -12.91 10.92 27.76
CA ASP A 394 -13.99 9.95 27.96
C ASP A 394 -14.11 8.93 26.82
N LEU A 395 -13.76 9.28 25.57
CA LEU A 395 -13.73 8.34 24.44
C LEU A 395 -12.80 7.17 24.73
N THR A 396 -11.56 7.47 25.11
CA THR A 396 -10.55 6.44 25.39
C THR A 396 -10.82 5.73 26.72
N THR A 397 -11.16 6.45 27.79
CA THR A 397 -11.35 5.85 29.12
C THR A 397 -12.59 4.96 29.25
N LYS A 398 -13.58 5.10 28.35
CA LYS A 398 -14.78 4.26 28.31
C LYS A 398 -14.86 3.36 27.07
N GLY A 399 -14.12 3.68 26.01
CA GLY A 399 -14.13 2.95 24.74
C GLY A 399 -12.92 2.06 24.49
N ALA A 400 -11.77 2.25 25.15
CA ALA A 400 -10.62 1.35 24.99
C ALA A 400 -10.85 -0.04 25.60
N GLN A 401 -10.14 -1.07 25.12
CA GLN A 401 -10.25 -2.44 25.63
C GLN A 401 -9.95 -2.54 27.13
N ASN A 402 -8.93 -1.80 27.60
CA ASN A 402 -8.60 -1.56 29.00
C ASN A 402 -7.64 -0.34 29.08
N PRO A 403 -7.28 0.16 30.29
CA PRO A 403 -6.41 1.33 30.44
C PRO A 403 -4.96 1.19 29.96
N GLU A 404 -4.48 -0.03 29.72
CA GLU A 404 -3.11 -0.32 29.24
C GLU A 404 -3.05 -0.42 27.71
N LYS A 405 -4.15 -0.82 27.08
CA LYS A 405 -4.31 -1.00 25.63
C LYS A 405 -4.79 0.28 24.95
N ILE A 406 -3.94 1.31 25.02
CA ILE A 406 -4.18 2.64 24.46
C ILE A 406 -2.98 3.13 23.63
N TYR A 407 -3.19 4.17 22.82
CA TYR A 407 -2.14 4.88 22.10
C TYR A 407 -2.09 6.34 22.56
N THR A 408 -1.04 6.70 23.28
CA THR A 408 -0.80 8.07 23.75
C THR A 408 -0.31 8.98 22.63
N ALA A 409 -0.32 10.29 22.86
CA ALA A 409 0.26 11.25 21.92
C ALA A 409 1.76 10.99 21.65
N GLN A 410 2.48 10.45 22.64
CA GLN A 410 3.88 10.05 22.53
C GLN A 410 4.05 8.81 21.65
N ASP A 411 3.19 7.80 21.80
CA ASP A 411 3.23 6.57 20.98
C ASP A 411 2.99 6.89 19.51
N VAL A 412 1.96 7.72 19.24
CA VAL A 412 1.62 8.18 17.89
C VAL A 412 2.78 8.97 17.28
N ALA A 413 3.39 9.89 18.04
CA ALA A 413 4.55 10.65 17.57
C ALA A 413 5.75 9.73 17.27
N ALA A 414 6.00 8.70 18.09
CA ALA A 414 7.05 7.72 17.88
C ALA A 414 6.80 6.87 16.62
N ILE A 415 5.57 6.40 16.41
CA ILE A 415 5.16 5.64 15.21
C ILE A 415 5.32 6.50 13.94
N ILE A 416 4.82 7.75 13.96
CA ILE A 416 4.97 8.71 12.85
C ILE A 416 6.45 8.98 12.55
N GLN A 417 7.26 9.24 13.57
CA GLN A 417 8.69 9.50 13.38
C GLN A 417 9.43 8.28 12.82
N HIS A 418 9.19 7.08 13.37
CA HIS A 418 9.85 5.85 12.94
C HIS A 418 9.48 5.45 11.50
N GLY A 419 8.22 5.69 11.11
CA GLY A 419 7.77 5.60 9.72
C GLY A 419 8.47 6.62 8.82
N ALA A 420 8.49 7.90 9.23
CA ALA A 420 9.11 8.96 8.44
C ALA A 420 10.62 8.75 8.21
N GLU A 421 11.33 8.24 9.21
CA GLU A 421 12.74 7.85 9.11
C GLU A 421 13.01 6.71 8.10
N ARG A 422 11.97 6.03 7.62
CA ARG A 422 11.99 4.95 6.62
C ARG A 422 11.33 5.34 5.29
N GLY A 423 10.80 6.56 5.16
CA GLY A 423 10.01 6.97 4.01
C GLY A 423 8.60 6.36 3.98
N ILE A 424 8.06 5.99 5.14
CA ILE A 424 6.70 5.47 5.30
C ILE A 424 5.80 6.57 5.84
N ARG A 425 4.77 6.93 5.07
CA ARG A 425 3.69 7.82 5.47
C ARG A 425 2.78 7.11 6.48
N VAL A 426 2.40 7.77 7.56
CA VAL A 426 1.35 7.28 8.47
C VAL A 426 0.05 7.99 8.13
N LEU A 427 -0.87 7.24 7.51
CA LEU A 427 -2.19 7.66 7.07
C LEU A 427 -3.22 7.20 8.12
N PRO A 428 -3.79 8.09 8.95
CA PRO A 428 -4.81 7.69 9.92
C PRO A 428 -6.16 7.45 9.22
N GLU A 429 -6.93 6.51 9.75
CA GLU A 429 -8.35 6.36 9.45
C GLU A 429 -9.23 6.86 10.60
N PHE A 430 -10.21 7.68 10.23
CA PHE A 430 -11.28 8.18 11.08
C PHE A 430 -12.59 7.67 10.50
N ASP A 431 -12.88 6.38 10.65
CA ASP A 431 -14.10 5.80 10.08
C ASP A 431 -15.35 6.32 10.81
N SER A 432 -16.33 6.74 10.01
CA SER A 432 -17.63 7.27 10.41
C SER A 432 -18.54 7.47 9.18
N PRO A 433 -19.89 7.45 9.30
CA PRO A 433 -20.68 7.32 10.52
C PRO A 433 -20.98 5.87 10.93
N GLY A 434 -20.48 4.90 10.15
CA GLY A 434 -20.37 3.49 10.53
C GLY A 434 -19.49 3.29 11.77
N HIS A 435 -19.32 2.02 12.18
CA HIS A 435 -18.24 1.59 13.08
C HIS A 435 -18.06 2.44 14.37
N ALA A 436 -19.16 2.90 14.97
CA ALA A 436 -19.13 3.95 15.99
C ALA A 436 -19.58 3.52 17.39
N ALA A 437 -19.82 2.22 17.65
CA ALA A 437 -20.34 1.78 18.96
C ALA A 437 -19.40 2.12 20.14
N SER A 438 -18.08 2.09 19.95
CA SER A 438 -17.08 2.47 20.96
C SER A 438 -17.20 3.94 21.40
N TRP A 439 -17.59 4.82 20.48
CA TRP A 439 -17.82 6.26 20.71
C TRP A 439 -19.05 6.47 21.60
N GLY A 440 -20.09 5.66 21.37
CA GLY A 440 -21.32 5.59 22.16
C GLY A 440 -21.09 5.17 23.62
N ARG A 441 -19.97 4.51 23.95
CA ARG A 441 -19.58 4.21 25.35
C ARG A 441 -19.30 5.49 26.14
N ALA A 442 -18.74 6.50 25.48
CA ALA A 442 -18.45 7.80 26.08
C ALA A 442 -19.65 8.75 26.01
N TYR A 443 -20.26 8.84 24.82
CA TYR A 443 -21.34 9.78 24.51
C TYR A 443 -22.52 9.04 23.87
N PRO A 444 -23.37 8.34 24.65
CA PRO A 444 -24.49 7.58 24.09
C PRO A 444 -25.44 8.41 23.22
N ASN A 445 -25.51 9.72 23.46
CA ASN A 445 -26.38 10.64 22.73
C ASN A 445 -25.92 10.97 21.29
N ILE A 446 -24.66 10.74 20.93
CA ILE A 446 -24.18 10.94 19.54
C ILE A 446 -24.31 9.66 18.70
N THR A 447 -24.80 8.56 19.28
CA THR A 447 -24.95 7.26 18.62
C THR A 447 -26.39 6.77 18.64
N VAL A 448 -26.77 5.99 17.61
CA VAL A 448 -28.02 5.23 17.56
C VAL A 448 -27.73 3.75 17.29
N CYS A 449 -28.74 2.90 17.53
CA CYS A 449 -28.67 1.43 17.51
C CYS A 449 -27.53 0.78 18.34
N LEU A 450 -26.97 1.49 19.32
CA LEU A 450 -25.91 0.97 20.19
C LEU A 450 -26.31 -0.37 20.82
N ASP A 451 -25.49 -1.40 20.60
CA ASP A 451 -25.70 -2.80 21.00
C ASP A 451 -27.00 -3.46 20.48
N ALA A 452 -27.60 -2.94 19.40
CA ALA A 452 -28.85 -3.46 18.87
C ALA A 452 -28.72 -4.91 18.37
N LEU A 453 -29.67 -5.76 18.78
CA LEU A 453 -29.71 -7.19 18.43
C LEU A 453 -30.99 -7.56 17.64
N PRO A 454 -30.90 -8.51 16.69
CA PRO A 454 -29.68 -9.22 16.27
C PRO A 454 -28.79 -8.31 15.42
N HIS A 455 -27.47 -8.32 15.68
CA HIS A 455 -26.52 -7.36 15.07
C HIS A 455 -26.65 -7.29 13.55
N ARG A 456 -26.77 -8.44 12.86
CA ARG A 456 -26.90 -8.58 11.40
C ARG A 456 -28.06 -7.80 10.75
N THR A 457 -28.99 -7.26 11.55
CA THR A 457 -30.04 -6.35 11.07
C THR A 457 -29.56 -4.90 11.01
N TYR A 458 -28.65 -4.50 11.91
CA TYR A 458 -28.26 -3.12 12.22
C TYR A 458 -26.79 -2.79 11.95
N ALA A 459 -25.92 -3.80 11.77
CA ALA A 459 -24.51 -3.70 11.39
C ALA A 459 -24.09 -5.00 10.68
N ALA A 460 -22.94 -5.00 9.98
CA ALA A 460 -22.40 -6.22 9.38
C ALA A 460 -21.92 -7.21 10.46
N GLU A 461 -21.27 -6.68 11.50
CA GLU A 461 -20.76 -7.40 12.67
C GLU A 461 -21.14 -6.70 14.00
N PRO A 462 -21.08 -7.40 15.15
CA PRO A 462 -21.33 -6.81 16.46
C PRO A 462 -20.08 -6.13 17.07
N PRO A 463 -20.26 -5.12 17.96
CA PRO A 463 -21.51 -4.52 18.39
C PRO A 463 -22.03 -3.44 17.42
N ALA A 464 -23.33 -3.46 17.12
CA ALA A 464 -23.93 -2.41 16.29
C ALA A 464 -23.86 -1.03 16.96
N GLY A 465 -23.64 0.02 16.17
CA GLY A 465 -23.72 1.42 16.60
C GLY A 465 -23.21 2.39 15.54
N GLN A 466 -24.00 3.41 15.21
CA GLN A 466 -23.65 4.44 14.22
C GLN A 466 -23.85 5.84 14.79
N LEU A 467 -23.10 6.82 14.30
CA LEU A 467 -23.29 8.21 14.69
C LEU A 467 -24.67 8.74 14.24
N ASP A 468 -25.26 9.64 15.03
CA ASP A 468 -26.53 10.33 14.75
C ASP A 468 -26.26 11.64 13.97
N PRO A 469 -26.67 11.74 12.67
CA PRO A 469 -26.45 12.92 11.86
C PRO A 469 -27.37 14.11 12.17
N LEU A 470 -28.41 13.93 12.98
CA LEU A 470 -29.31 15.01 13.41
C LEU A 470 -29.01 15.50 14.83
N GLU A 471 -27.95 14.97 15.47
CA GLU A 471 -27.50 15.45 16.77
C GLU A 471 -26.42 16.54 16.64
N PRO A 472 -26.67 17.79 17.05
CA PRO A 472 -25.69 18.87 16.94
C PRO A 472 -24.40 18.62 17.74
N PHE A 473 -24.49 17.87 18.85
CA PHE A 473 -23.30 17.53 19.63
C PHE A 473 -22.34 16.59 18.88
N THR A 474 -22.84 15.70 18.00
CA THR A 474 -22.01 14.86 17.11
C THR A 474 -20.99 15.72 16.36
N TYR A 475 -21.43 16.78 15.70
CA TYR A 475 -20.54 17.66 14.94
C TYR A 475 -19.58 18.50 15.80
N THR A 476 -19.94 18.77 17.05
CA THR A 476 -19.04 19.43 18.02
C THR A 476 -17.89 18.51 18.41
N VAL A 477 -18.18 17.21 18.58
CA VAL A 477 -17.17 16.17 18.80
C VAL A 477 -16.29 16.00 17.56
N LEU A 478 -16.90 15.82 16.38
CA LEU A 478 -16.18 15.64 15.11
C LEU A 478 -15.25 16.81 14.76
N ASP A 479 -15.73 18.05 14.75
CA ASP A 479 -14.93 19.23 14.40
C ASP A 479 -13.69 19.39 15.30
N THR A 480 -13.85 19.09 16.59
CA THR A 480 -12.78 19.17 17.58
C THR A 480 -11.77 18.03 17.41
N LEU A 481 -12.24 16.79 17.21
CA LEU A 481 -11.37 15.63 16.95
C LEU A 481 -10.60 15.77 15.64
N VAL A 482 -11.25 16.17 14.54
CA VAL A 482 -10.59 16.34 13.23
C VAL A 482 -9.46 17.37 13.30
N LYS A 483 -9.62 18.44 14.10
CA LYS A 483 -8.54 19.42 14.37
C LYS A 483 -7.40 18.82 15.19
N GLU A 484 -7.72 18.10 16.27
CA GLU A 484 -6.73 17.44 17.13
C GLU A 484 -5.90 16.41 16.34
N TRP A 485 -6.57 15.55 15.58
CA TRP A 485 -5.97 14.55 14.70
C TRP A 485 -5.16 15.16 13.56
N SER A 486 -5.71 16.16 12.87
CA SER A 486 -5.01 16.77 11.73
C SER A 486 -3.73 17.51 12.14
N ALA A 487 -3.65 17.97 13.38
CA ALA A 487 -2.43 18.52 13.98
C ALA A 487 -1.43 17.44 14.43
N GLN A 488 -1.90 16.26 14.81
CA GLN A 488 -1.07 15.13 15.24
C GLN A 488 -0.47 14.35 14.07
N PHE A 489 -1.27 14.08 13.03
CA PHE A 489 -0.85 13.32 11.84
C PHE A 489 -0.45 14.26 10.70
N PRO A 490 0.82 14.28 10.25
CA PRO A 490 1.31 15.26 9.28
C PRO A 490 0.95 14.96 7.82
N ASP A 491 0.41 13.77 7.51
CA ASP A 491 0.11 13.39 6.13
C ASP A 491 -0.95 14.32 5.50
N SER A 492 -0.81 14.60 4.20
CA SER A 492 -1.74 15.45 3.45
C SER A 492 -3.05 14.74 3.08
N GLN A 493 -3.15 13.43 3.26
CA GLN A 493 -4.36 12.63 3.09
C GLN A 493 -4.88 12.18 4.46
N ALA A 494 -6.18 11.87 4.52
CA ALA A 494 -6.81 11.23 5.67
C ALA A 494 -7.89 10.27 5.15
N HIS A 495 -7.93 9.04 5.67
CA HIS A 495 -9.04 8.13 5.41
C HIS A 495 -10.17 8.49 6.37
N ILE A 496 -11.39 8.61 5.86
CA ILE A 496 -12.59 8.96 6.65
C ILE A 496 -13.61 7.81 6.69
N GLY A 497 -13.18 6.63 6.23
CA GLY A 497 -13.95 5.41 6.14
C GLY A 497 -15.20 5.56 5.29
N GLY A 498 -16.37 5.31 5.89
CA GLY A 498 -17.67 5.38 5.22
C GLY A 498 -18.06 4.07 4.55
N ASP A 499 -17.56 2.94 5.02
CA ASP A 499 -18.04 1.61 4.66
C ASP A 499 -19.30 1.22 5.47
N GLU A 500 -20.00 0.20 4.96
CA GLU A 500 -21.06 -0.59 5.61
C GLU A 500 -22.19 0.17 6.35
N VAL A 501 -22.42 1.46 6.05
CA VAL A 501 -23.43 2.30 6.73
C VAL A 501 -24.84 1.70 6.60
N ASN A 502 -25.36 1.18 7.71
CA ASN A 502 -26.60 0.42 7.76
C ASN A 502 -27.82 1.32 8.04
N MET A 503 -28.72 1.42 7.07
CA MET A 503 -29.90 2.28 7.18
C MET A 503 -30.94 1.77 8.20
N ASN A 504 -30.93 0.49 8.58
CA ASN A 504 -31.81 -0.01 9.64
C ASN A 504 -31.38 0.48 11.02
N CYS A 505 -30.08 0.72 11.23
CA CYS A 505 -29.56 1.32 12.46
C CYS A 505 -30.20 2.69 12.70
N TRP A 506 -30.12 3.59 11.71
CA TRP A 506 -30.75 4.91 11.80
C TRP A 506 -32.28 4.83 11.92
N LYS A 507 -32.93 3.85 11.28
CA LYS A 507 -34.39 3.61 11.42
C LYS A 507 -34.83 3.13 12.81
N THR A 508 -33.92 2.81 13.73
CA THR A 508 -34.27 2.62 15.16
C THR A 508 -34.65 3.93 15.85
N SER A 509 -34.15 5.07 15.36
CA SER A 509 -34.49 6.39 15.87
C SER A 509 -35.73 6.94 15.18
N GLN A 510 -36.73 7.35 15.95
CA GLN A 510 -37.93 8.01 15.44
C GLN A 510 -37.57 9.33 14.74
N ARG A 511 -36.64 10.13 15.32
CA ARG A 511 -36.17 11.41 14.75
C ARG A 511 -35.57 11.22 13.36
N LEU A 512 -34.69 10.24 13.18
CA LEU A 512 -34.06 9.93 11.90
C LEU A 512 -35.07 9.33 10.91
N SER A 513 -35.94 8.43 11.38
CA SER A 513 -37.01 7.85 10.57
C SER A 513 -37.97 8.90 10.01
N ASP A 514 -38.30 9.92 10.78
CA ASP A 514 -39.22 10.99 10.35
C ASP A 514 -38.53 11.98 9.41
N TYR A 515 -37.24 12.24 9.57
CA TYR A 515 -36.45 12.95 8.55
C TYR A 515 -36.44 12.20 7.21
N ILE A 516 -36.13 10.90 7.23
CA ILE A 516 -36.06 10.05 6.03
C ILE A 516 -37.40 10.06 5.29
N LYS A 517 -38.52 9.95 6.01
CA LYS A 517 -39.88 9.99 5.41
C LYS A 517 -40.28 11.38 4.92
N ASN A 518 -39.84 12.46 5.58
CA ASN A 518 -40.28 13.83 5.35
C ASN A 518 -39.19 14.71 4.74
N VAL A 519 -38.34 14.16 3.86
CA VAL A 519 -37.18 14.86 3.26
C VAL A 519 -37.53 16.19 2.57
N ASN A 520 -38.76 16.36 2.09
CA ASN A 520 -39.26 17.62 1.51
C ASN A 520 -39.46 18.76 2.55
N HIS A 521 -39.48 18.43 3.84
CA HIS A 521 -39.58 19.34 4.99
C HIS A 521 -38.30 19.28 5.86
N ARG A 522 -37.16 18.85 5.28
CA ARG A 522 -35.88 18.65 5.99
C ARG A 522 -35.36 19.86 6.78
N ALA A 523 -35.67 21.09 6.34
CA ALA A 523 -35.17 22.32 6.95
C ALA A 523 -35.49 22.46 8.46
N ASP A 524 -36.63 21.93 8.92
CA ASP A 524 -37.02 22.00 10.34
C ASP A 524 -36.15 21.08 11.22
N TYR A 525 -35.68 19.95 10.67
CA TYR A 525 -34.75 19.02 11.32
C TYR A 525 -33.31 19.54 11.27
N GLU A 526 -32.91 20.16 10.16
CA GLU A 526 -31.55 20.65 9.92
C GLU A 526 -31.20 21.93 10.71
N LYS A 527 -32.21 22.68 11.18
CA LYS A 527 -32.08 24.04 11.72
C LYS A 527 -31.03 24.25 12.83
N ASN A 528 -30.83 23.26 13.68
CA ASN A 528 -29.92 23.35 14.85
C ASN A 528 -28.59 22.64 14.64
N ILE A 529 -28.38 22.01 13.48
CA ILE A 529 -27.15 21.27 13.18
C ILE A 529 -26.04 22.27 12.86
N MET A 530 -24.80 21.97 13.30
CA MET A 530 -23.62 22.80 13.04
C MET A 530 -23.55 23.20 11.54
N PRO A 531 -23.29 24.47 11.20
CA PRO A 531 -23.12 24.88 9.81
C PRO A 531 -21.86 24.23 9.21
N ILE A 532 -21.87 24.01 7.90
CA ILE A 532 -20.72 23.46 7.17
C ILE A 532 -19.53 24.44 7.33
N PRO A 533 -18.35 23.98 7.78
CA PRO A 533 -17.16 24.83 7.91
C PRO A 533 -16.80 25.55 6.61
N VAL A 534 -16.42 26.82 6.72
CA VAL A 534 -15.94 27.59 5.56
C VAL A 534 -14.52 27.15 5.21
N VAL A 535 -14.40 26.39 4.12
CA VAL A 535 -13.11 25.99 3.54
C VAL A 535 -12.62 27.07 2.58
N ASN A 536 -11.37 27.51 2.72
CA ASN A 536 -10.70 28.29 1.67
C ASN A 536 -10.51 27.37 0.46
N ALA A 537 -11.30 27.59 -0.60
CA ALA A 537 -11.34 26.68 -1.74
C ALA A 537 -9.96 26.50 -2.40
N GLN A 538 -9.40 25.30 -2.26
CA GLN A 538 -8.50 24.76 -3.26
C GLN A 538 -9.28 24.65 -4.58
N ALA A 539 -8.62 24.92 -5.71
CA ALA A 539 -9.29 25.15 -6.99
C ALA A 539 -10.07 23.93 -7.52
N ASP A 540 -9.73 22.73 -7.04
CA ASP A 540 -10.38 21.46 -7.37
C ASP A 540 -11.74 21.25 -6.69
N ASN A 541 -11.95 21.86 -5.52
CA ASN A 541 -13.11 21.66 -4.66
C ASN A 541 -14.06 22.87 -4.59
N SER A 542 -13.80 23.92 -5.38
CA SER A 542 -14.61 25.15 -5.38
C SER A 542 -16.07 24.93 -5.74
N ASP A 543 -16.37 24.07 -6.73
CA ASP A 543 -17.76 23.79 -7.16
C ASP A 543 -18.57 23.04 -6.09
N TYR A 544 -17.94 22.11 -5.36
CA TYR A 544 -18.53 21.43 -4.22
C TYR A 544 -18.89 22.44 -3.11
N MET A 545 -17.93 23.30 -2.72
CA MET A 545 -18.13 24.29 -1.66
C MET A 545 -19.13 25.40 -2.02
N THR A 546 -19.21 25.84 -3.28
CA THR A 546 -20.23 26.83 -3.69
C THR A 546 -21.65 26.27 -3.69
N ARG A 547 -21.82 24.95 -3.85
CA ARG A 547 -23.16 24.31 -3.85
C ARG A 547 -23.63 23.93 -2.45
N THR A 548 -22.72 23.52 -1.57
CA THR A 548 -23.05 23.27 -0.15
C THR A 548 -23.41 24.56 0.58
N SER A 549 -22.67 25.66 0.35
CA SER A 549 -22.95 26.97 0.95
C SER A 549 -24.22 27.66 0.43
N ALA A 550 -24.65 27.37 -0.80
CA ALA A 550 -25.86 27.97 -1.37
C ALA A 550 -27.18 27.36 -0.87
N GLY A 551 -27.14 26.25 -0.11
CA GLY A 551 -28.35 25.48 0.27
C GLY A 551 -29.16 24.96 -0.93
N ALA A 552 -28.57 25.01 -2.13
CA ALA A 552 -29.28 24.89 -3.38
C ALA A 552 -29.55 23.43 -3.72
N ALA A 553 -30.82 23.03 -3.56
CA ALA A 553 -31.35 21.83 -4.21
C ALA A 553 -31.08 21.94 -5.71
N SER A 554 -30.22 21.05 -6.21
CA SER A 554 -29.92 20.99 -7.64
C SER A 554 -31.05 20.29 -8.37
N GLY A 555 -31.15 20.44 -9.70
CA GLY A 555 -32.15 19.70 -10.49
C GLY A 555 -32.04 18.17 -10.43
N LYS A 556 -31.05 17.62 -9.74
CA LYS A 556 -30.90 16.18 -9.44
C LYS A 556 -31.52 15.74 -8.09
N ASP A 557 -31.88 16.67 -7.20
CA ASP A 557 -32.44 16.36 -5.86
C ASP A 557 -33.75 15.54 -5.92
N THR A 558 -34.44 15.51 -7.06
CA THR A 558 -35.73 14.81 -7.25
C THR A 558 -35.65 13.28 -7.31
N LYS A 559 -34.45 12.68 -7.17
CA LYS A 559 -34.23 11.23 -7.19
C LYS A 559 -33.40 10.67 -6.02
N GLN A 560 -33.00 11.51 -5.07
CA GLN A 560 -32.23 11.07 -3.91
C GLN A 560 -33.17 10.49 -2.83
N SER A 561 -32.80 9.37 -2.20
CA SER A 561 -33.59 8.80 -1.11
C SER A 561 -33.47 9.64 0.17
N GLY A 562 -34.39 9.45 1.13
CA GLY A 562 -34.27 10.10 2.44
C GLY A 562 -33.04 9.62 3.22
N GLU A 563 -32.67 8.36 3.01
CA GLU A 563 -31.46 7.70 3.49
C GLU A 563 -30.19 8.35 2.92
N ASP A 564 -30.06 8.43 1.59
CA ASP A 564 -28.93 9.09 0.92
C ASP A 564 -28.81 10.55 1.37
N ARG A 565 -29.94 11.25 1.53
CA ARG A 565 -29.94 12.66 1.94
C ARG A 565 -29.57 12.85 3.42
N LEU A 566 -29.79 11.85 4.27
CA LEU A 566 -29.33 11.85 5.67
C LEU A 566 -27.82 11.58 5.75
N LEU A 567 -27.32 10.65 4.92
CA LEU A 567 -25.89 10.38 4.77
C LEU A 567 -25.15 11.58 4.18
N GLU A 568 -25.67 12.21 3.12
CA GLU A 568 -25.06 13.39 2.52
C GLU A 568 -24.95 14.57 3.51
N LEU A 569 -25.96 14.75 4.37
CA LEU A 569 -25.95 15.74 5.45
C LEU A 569 -24.77 15.53 6.42
N TYR A 570 -24.43 14.27 6.70
CA TYR A 570 -23.23 13.90 7.46
C TYR A 570 -21.94 14.18 6.67
N LEU A 571 -21.85 13.64 5.46
CA LEU A 571 -20.68 13.73 4.59
C LEU A 571 -20.27 15.18 4.29
N ASP A 572 -21.22 16.04 3.93
CA ASP A 572 -20.99 17.47 3.64
C ASP A 572 -20.26 18.20 4.78
N ARG A 573 -20.41 17.74 6.03
CA ARG A 573 -19.77 18.32 7.21
C ARG A 573 -18.39 17.72 7.46
N ILE A 574 -18.28 16.38 7.51
CA ILE A 574 -16.99 15.73 7.80
C ILE A 574 -15.97 16.00 6.68
N PHE A 575 -16.37 16.01 5.41
CA PHE A 575 -15.50 16.43 4.30
C PHE A 575 -15.02 17.87 4.47
N ALA A 576 -15.91 18.80 4.81
CA ALA A 576 -15.53 20.20 5.02
C ALA A 576 -14.60 20.39 6.24
N MET A 577 -14.76 19.61 7.31
CA MET A 577 -13.84 19.61 8.46
C MET A 577 -12.42 19.20 8.03
N PHE A 578 -12.27 18.08 7.33
CA PHE A 578 -10.95 17.60 6.85
C PHE A 578 -10.32 18.53 5.80
N LEU A 579 -11.11 19.02 4.84
CA LEU A 579 -10.65 19.98 3.84
C LEU A 579 -10.22 21.32 4.47
N ALA A 580 -10.88 21.77 5.54
CA ALA A 580 -10.46 22.95 6.30
C ALA A 580 -9.11 22.76 7.02
N GLN A 581 -8.72 21.52 7.34
CA GLN A 581 -7.38 21.19 7.84
C GLN A 581 -6.36 20.89 6.73
N GLY A 582 -6.72 21.12 5.46
CA GLY A 582 -5.86 20.85 4.31
C GLY A 582 -5.64 19.36 4.02
N LYS A 583 -6.49 18.48 4.55
CA LYS A 583 -6.46 17.04 4.29
C LYS A 583 -7.27 16.70 3.06
N ARG A 584 -6.69 15.90 2.16
CA ARG A 584 -7.35 15.32 1.01
C ARG A 584 -8.06 14.01 1.44
N PRO A 585 -9.40 13.93 1.35
CA PRO A 585 -10.14 12.77 1.83
C PRO A 585 -9.93 11.50 1.00
N ILE A 586 -9.94 10.36 1.67
CA ILE A 586 -10.10 9.01 1.12
C ILE A 586 -11.33 8.37 1.77
N VAL A 587 -12.14 7.64 1.00
CA VAL A 587 -13.31 6.87 1.48
C VAL A 587 -13.34 5.49 0.87
N TRP A 588 -14.03 4.55 1.52
CA TRP A 588 -14.39 3.27 0.91
C TRP A 588 -15.42 3.44 -0.24
N GLU A 589 -15.54 2.41 -1.07
CA GLU A 589 -16.24 2.50 -2.36
C GLU A 589 -17.76 2.67 -2.28
N GLU A 590 -18.39 2.29 -1.16
CA GLU A 590 -19.81 2.50 -0.86
C GLU A 590 -20.26 3.93 -1.15
N MET A 591 -19.46 4.90 -0.68
CA MET A 591 -19.72 6.32 -0.83
C MET A 591 -19.74 6.80 -2.30
N ALA A 592 -19.15 6.03 -3.22
CA ALA A 592 -19.15 6.32 -4.65
C ALA A 592 -20.08 5.42 -5.47
N LEU A 593 -20.37 4.20 -5.01
CA LEU A 593 -21.03 3.16 -5.81
C LEU A 593 -22.39 2.70 -5.29
N GLU A 594 -22.65 2.79 -3.99
CA GLU A 594 -23.87 2.29 -3.35
C GLU A 594 -24.82 3.44 -2.96
N HIS A 595 -24.28 4.62 -2.63
CA HIS A 595 -25.05 5.77 -2.20
C HIS A 595 -25.14 6.88 -3.25
N ASN A 596 -26.30 7.53 -3.36
CA ASN A 596 -26.53 8.68 -4.23
C ASN A 596 -26.17 9.99 -3.51
N VAL A 597 -24.88 10.16 -3.19
CA VAL A 597 -24.33 11.30 -2.44
C VAL A 597 -23.30 12.09 -3.25
N ARG A 598 -23.09 13.37 -2.94
CA ARG A 598 -22.01 14.17 -3.54
C ARG A 598 -20.72 14.00 -2.73
N LEU A 599 -19.63 13.65 -3.40
CA LEU A 599 -18.28 13.69 -2.85
C LEU A 599 -17.44 14.78 -3.55
N PRO A 600 -16.52 15.47 -2.85
CA PRO A 600 -15.55 16.38 -3.46
C PRO A 600 -14.82 15.76 -4.67
N ASN A 601 -14.43 16.55 -5.66
CA ASN A 601 -13.81 16.03 -6.90
C ASN A 601 -12.43 15.41 -6.61
N SER A 602 -11.71 15.92 -5.61
CA SER A 602 -10.39 15.41 -5.22
C SER A 602 -10.43 14.09 -4.44
N THR A 603 -11.59 13.66 -3.95
CA THR A 603 -11.73 12.48 -3.07
C THR A 603 -11.22 11.22 -3.77
N ILE A 604 -10.30 10.52 -3.10
CA ILE A 604 -9.76 9.23 -3.51
C ILE A 604 -10.70 8.14 -3.00
N ILE A 605 -10.89 7.07 -3.76
CA ILE A 605 -11.77 5.96 -3.40
C ILE A 605 -10.95 4.69 -3.21
N GLN A 606 -11.16 3.98 -2.10
CA GLN A 606 -10.53 2.69 -1.83
C GLN A 606 -11.53 1.55 -2.16
N VAL A 607 -11.14 0.67 -3.10
CA VAL A 607 -12.00 -0.38 -3.66
C VAL A 607 -11.62 -1.74 -3.06
N TRP A 608 -12.58 -2.43 -2.45
CA TRP A 608 -12.33 -3.58 -1.55
C TRP A 608 -13.25 -4.79 -1.77
N LYS A 609 -14.48 -4.61 -2.26
CA LYS A 609 -15.45 -5.70 -2.46
C LYS A 609 -15.15 -6.52 -3.71
N ASP A 610 -14.89 -5.86 -4.83
CA ASP A 610 -14.75 -6.49 -6.15
C ASP A 610 -13.74 -5.71 -7.01
N ALA A 611 -12.74 -6.40 -7.57
CA ALA A 611 -11.71 -5.79 -8.43
C ALA A 611 -12.27 -5.12 -9.71
N THR A 612 -13.47 -5.50 -10.16
CA THR A 612 -14.16 -4.90 -11.31
C THR A 612 -14.77 -3.54 -11.00
N ASN A 613 -15.01 -3.21 -9.73
CA ASN A 613 -15.55 -1.90 -9.31
C ASN A 613 -14.61 -0.73 -9.62
N VAL A 614 -13.29 -1.00 -9.70
CA VAL A 614 -12.25 -0.03 -10.05
C VAL A 614 -12.60 0.77 -11.30
N LYS A 615 -13.10 0.11 -12.36
CA LYS A 615 -13.50 0.79 -13.60
C LYS A 615 -14.76 1.66 -13.43
N LYS A 616 -15.70 1.26 -12.57
CA LYS A 616 -16.91 2.03 -12.26
C LYS A 616 -16.53 3.36 -11.59
N VAL A 617 -15.55 3.32 -10.67
CA VAL A 617 -15.05 4.50 -9.98
C VAL A 617 -14.22 5.41 -10.91
N ILE A 618 -13.32 4.84 -11.71
CA ILE A 618 -12.53 5.62 -12.70
C ILE A 618 -13.47 6.31 -13.72
N ALA A 619 -14.58 5.66 -14.11
CA ALA A 619 -15.59 6.27 -14.98
C ALA A 619 -16.32 7.48 -14.36
N GLN A 620 -16.26 7.67 -13.04
CA GLN A 620 -16.71 8.90 -12.36
C GLN A 620 -15.64 10.01 -12.34
N GLY A 621 -14.46 9.78 -12.93
CA GLY A 621 -13.32 10.70 -12.90
C GLY A 621 -12.56 10.69 -11.58
N ARG A 622 -12.71 9.65 -10.75
CA ARG A 622 -12.13 9.58 -9.39
C ARG A 622 -10.85 8.73 -9.36
N PRO A 623 -9.80 9.15 -8.65
CA PRO A 623 -8.60 8.35 -8.43
C PRO A 623 -8.87 7.23 -7.41
N VAL A 624 -8.16 6.12 -7.56
CA VAL A 624 -8.44 4.85 -6.88
C VAL A 624 -7.23 4.25 -6.19
N ILE A 625 -7.48 3.63 -5.05
CA ILE A 625 -6.58 2.74 -4.31
C ILE A 625 -7.23 1.35 -4.30
N LEU A 626 -6.47 0.31 -4.63
CA LEU A 626 -7.00 -1.05 -4.79
C LEU A 626 -6.65 -1.93 -3.58
N SER A 627 -7.67 -2.55 -2.99
CA SER A 627 -7.58 -3.40 -1.79
C SER A 627 -8.53 -4.61 -1.88
N SER A 628 -8.81 -5.11 -3.09
CA SER A 628 -9.82 -6.18 -3.30
C SER A 628 -9.60 -7.38 -2.36
N SER A 629 -10.62 -7.69 -1.56
CA SER A 629 -10.68 -8.79 -0.59
C SER A 629 -10.51 -10.17 -1.22
N GLU A 630 -10.80 -10.32 -2.51
CA GLU A 630 -10.49 -11.54 -3.25
C GLU A 630 -8.99 -11.87 -3.28
N PHE A 631 -8.14 -10.84 -3.24
CA PHE A 631 -6.70 -10.93 -3.43
C PHE A 631 -5.89 -10.51 -2.20
N TRP A 632 -6.22 -9.40 -1.54
CA TRP A 632 -5.33 -8.62 -0.67
C TRP A 632 -5.85 -8.39 0.77
N TYR A 633 -6.93 -9.04 1.18
CA TYR A 633 -7.29 -9.16 2.61
C TYR A 633 -6.55 -10.35 3.23
N LEU A 634 -5.83 -10.12 4.33
CA LEU A 634 -4.92 -11.09 4.94
C LEU A 634 -5.55 -11.86 6.09
N ASP A 635 -6.51 -11.27 6.78
CA ASP A 635 -7.40 -11.86 7.79
C ASP A 635 -8.19 -13.07 7.24
N CYS A 636 -8.53 -13.05 5.96
CA CYS A 636 -9.26 -14.11 5.28
C CYS A 636 -8.61 -15.50 5.43
N GLY A 637 -9.46 -16.51 5.60
CA GLY A 637 -9.11 -17.94 5.65
C GLY A 637 -9.05 -18.55 7.05
N ALA A 638 -9.26 -17.76 8.10
CA ALA A 638 -9.39 -18.24 9.48
C ALA A 638 -10.69 -19.04 9.71
N GLY A 639 -10.86 -19.61 10.90
CA GLY A 639 -12.16 -20.13 11.35
C GLY A 639 -13.13 -19.00 11.71
N ALA A 640 -14.44 -19.23 11.62
CA ALA A 640 -15.43 -18.21 11.99
C ALA A 640 -15.27 -17.75 13.46
N TRP A 641 -15.33 -16.44 13.71
CA TRP A 641 -15.16 -15.86 15.05
C TRP A 641 -16.47 -15.62 15.80
N LEU A 642 -17.59 -15.51 15.09
CA LEU A 642 -18.91 -15.35 15.70
C LEU A 642 -19.30 -16.62 16.48
N ILE A 643 -19.65 -16.45 17.76
CA ILE A 643 -19.99 -17.55 18.66
C ILE A 643 -21.22 -18.30 18.12
N GLY A 644 -21.06 -19.60 17.86
CA GLY A 644 -22.10 -20.47 17.30
C GLY A 644 -22.12 -20.56 15.77
N SER A 645 -21.17 -19.93 15.07
CA SER A 645 -20.95 -20.15 13.64
C SER A 645 -19.97 -21.29 13.38
N GLU A 646 -20.42 -22.35 12.72
CA GLU A 646 -19.55 -23.41 12.19
C GLU A 646 -19.09 -23.03 10.78
N GLY A 647 -17.79 -22.79 10.58
CA GLY A 647 -17.27 -22.44 9.25
C GLY A 647 -15.92 -21.71 9.26
N GLN A 648 -15.61 -21.10 8.12
CA GLN A 648 -14.47 -20.20 7.93
C GLN A 648 -14.90 -18.73 8.09
N SER A 649 -13.94 -17.82 8.17
CA SER A 649 -14.12 -16.38 7.93
C SER A 649 -14.88 -16.12 6.63
N TRP A 650 -15.55 -14.98 6.52
CA TRP A 650 -16.42 -14.64 5.38
C TRP A 650 -15.71 -14.67 4.02
N CYS A 651 -14.39 -14.44 3.98
CA CYS A 651 -13.56 -14.43 2.78
C CYS A 651 -12.51 -15.56 2.74
N LYS A 652 -12.02 -15.89 1.54
CA LYS A 652 -11.11 -17.02 1.26
C LYS A 652 -9.64 -16.67 1.52
N TYR A 653 -8.87 -17.57 2.12
CA TYR A 653 -7.43 -17.38 2.36
C TYR A 653 -6.68 -16.80 1.14
N ALA A 654 -6.08 -15.63 1.33
CA ALA A 654 -5.18 -15.00 0.37
C ALA A 654 -3.77 -15.57 0.54
N SER A 655 -3.40 -16.52 -0.33
CA SER A 655 -2.02 -17.06 -0.36
C SER A 655 -1.08 -16.06 -1.03
N TRP A 656 0.24 -16.21 -0.79
CA TRP A 656 1.23 -15.33 -1.42
C TRP A 656 1.17 -15.39 -2.95
N GLN A 657 0.84 -16.55 -3.55
CA GLN A 657 0.67 -16.69 -5.00
C GLN A 657 -0.53 -15.90 -5.52
N ARG A 658 -1.68 -15.92 -4.79
CA ARG A 658 -2.86 -15.14 -5.18
C ARG A 658 -2.58 -13.64 -5.04
N ILE A 659 -1.97 -13.23 -3.93
CA ILE A 659 -1.55 -11.86 -3.70
C ILE A 659 -0.63 -11.36 -4.82
N TYR A 660 0.34 -12.19 -5.22
CA TYR A 660 1.31 -11.88 -6.29
C TYR A 660 0.67 -11.89 -7.69
N SER A 661 -0.45 -12.59 -7.91
CA SER A 661 -1.09 -12.65 -9.22
C SER A 661 -1.99 -11.44 -9.55
N TYR A 662 -2.27 -10.56 -8.58
CA TYR A 662 -3.23 -9.47 -8.77
C TYR A 662 -2.69 -8.39 -9.73
N ALA A 663 -3.22 -8.37 -10.96
CA ALA A 663 -2.80 -7.46 -12.01
C ALA A 663 -3.66 -6.18 -12.04
N LEU A 664 -3.36 -5.23 -11.13
CA LEU A 664 -4.16 -4.04 -10.81
C LEU A 664 -4.65 -3.21 -12.00
N THR A 665 -3.94 -3.21 -13.13
CA THR A 665 -4.24 -2.39 -14.31
C THR A 665 -4.49 -3.19 -15.58
N ASP A 666 -4.66 -4.50 -15.50
CA ASP A 666 -4.87 -5.32 -16.70
C ASP A 666 -6.22 -4.98 -17.36
N GLY A 667 -6.18 -4.82 -18.69
CA GLY A 667 -7.34 -4.38 -19.46
C GLY A 667 -7.72 -2.90 -19.30
N MET A 668 -6.88 -2.07 -18.68
CA MET A 668 -7.07 -0.61 -18.60
C MET A 668 -6.21 0.14 -19.64
N SER A 669 -6.78 1.19 -20.23
CA SER A 669 -6.08 2.16 -21.08
C SER A 669 -5.10 3.03 -20.29
N GLU A 670 -4.11 3.65 -20.95
CA GLU A 670 -3.09 4.48 -20.28
C GLU A 670 -3.67 5.62 -19.43
N GLU A 671 -4.80 6.21 -19.82
CA GLU A 671 -5.46 7.26 -19.03
C GLU A 671 -6.17 6.68 -17.78
N GLU A 672 -6.83 5.52 -17.90
CA GLU A 672 -7.38 4.81 -16.73
C GLU A 672 -6.26 4.43 -15.74
N GLN A 673 -5.09 3.99 -16.25
CA GLN A 673 -3.96 3.61 -15.40
C GLN A 673 -3.40 4.77 -14.57
N LYS A 674 -3.44 6.01 -15.07
CA LYS A 674 -3.02 7.22 -14.31
C LYS A 674 -3.94 7.53 -13.13
N MET A 675 -5.17 7.01 -13.14
CA MET A 675 -6.12 7.18 -12.03
C MET A 675 -5.86 6.17 -10.89
N VAL A 676 -5.11 5.08 -11.16
CA VAL A 676 -4.70 4.08 -10.16
C VAL A 676 -3.49 4.60 -9.38
N TYR A 677 -3.72 5.07 -8.16
CA TYR A 677 -2.65 5.60 -7.30
C TYR A 677 -1.76 4.50 -6.73
N GLY A 678 -2.28 3.28 -6.71
CA GLY A 678 -1.64 2.06 -6.23
C GLY A 678 -2.64 1.21 -5.47
N GLY A 679 -2.26 0.71 -4.31
CA GLY A 679 -3.14 -0.13 -3.51
C GLY A 679 -2.56 -0.50 -2.15
N GLU A 680 -3.37 -1.20 -1.38
CA GLU A 680 -3.06 -1.58 0.00
C GLU A 680 -3.50 -3.01 0.29
N ILE A 681 -2.73 -3.64 1.18
CA ILE A 681 -2.98 -4.98 1.69
C ILE A 681 -3.56 -4.83 3.10
N CYS A 682 -4.73 -5.39 3.33
CA CYS A 682 -5.49 -5.16 4.57
C CYS A 682 -5.27 -6.28 5.58
N MET A 683 -5.05 -5.89 6.83
CA MET A 683 -5.06 -6.76 8.00
C MET A 683 -6.12 -6.26 8.98
N TRP A 684 -7.32 -6.84 8.88
CA TRP A 684 -8.39 -6.61 9.85
C TRP A 684 -8.14 -7.40 11.15
N GLY A 685 -8.65 -6.85 12.25
CA GLY A 685 -8.22 -7.17 13.62
C GLY A 685 -9.15 -8.09 14.40
N GLU A 686 -10.23 -8.59 13.82
CA GLU A 686 -11.23 -9.43 14.50
C GLU A 686 -10.58 -10.70 15.10
N GLN A 687 -9.55 -11.22 14.43
CA GLN A 687 -8.79 -12.42 14.81
C GLN A 687 -7.27 -12.20 14.82
N THR A 688 -6.81 -10.94 14.79
CA THR A 688 -5.39 -10.57 14.73
C THR A 688 -5.02 -9.62 15.86
N ASP A 689 -3.96 -9.94 16.62
CA ASP A 689 -3.37 -9.07 17.64
C ASP A 689 -1.84 -9.24 17.70
N SER A 690 -1.18 -8.63 18.68
CA SER A 690 0.27 -8.78 18.92
C SER A 690 0.81 -10.23 18.95
N SER A 691 -0.02 -11.24 19.21
CA SER A 691 0.42 -12.64 19.26
C SER A 691 0.70 -13.24 17.87
N ASN A 692 -0.06 -12.83 16.85
CA ASN A 692 -0.06 -13.45 15.51
C ASN A 692 0.15 -12.46 14.35
N ILE A 693 0.20 -11.15 14.62
CA ILE A 693 0.28 -10.07 13.62
C ILE A 693 1.35 -10.30 12.55
N HIS A 694 2.61 -10.57 12.92
CA HIS A 694 3.69 -10.70 11.93
C HIS A 694 3.59 -11.98 11.10
N SER A 695 3.08 -13.08 11.66
CA SER A 695 2.83 -14.31 10.89
C SER A 695 1.67 -14.16 9.92
N ASN A 696 0.68 -13.33 10.27
CA ASN A 696 -0.43 -13.04 9.37
C ASN A 696 0.02 -12.08 8.24
N ILE A 697 0.80 -11.03 8.54
CA ILE A 697 1.26 -10.03 7.55
C ILE A 697 2.38 -10.55 6.64
N TRP A 698 3.36 -11.28 7.19
CA TRP A 698 4.61 -11.62 6.49
C TRP A 698 4.78 -13.12 6.25
N PRO A 699 5.28 -13.56 5.07
CA PRO A 699 5.83 -12.76 3.98
C PRO A 699 4.77 -12.32 2.93
N ARG A 700 3.48 -12.55 3.18
CA ARG A 700 2.39 -12.25 2.23
C ARG A 700 2.40 -10.80 1.71
N SER A 701 2.63 -9.82 2.58
CA SER A 701 2.71 -8.40 2.18
C SER A 701 3.94 -8.07 1.32
N ALA A 702 5.02 -8.85 1.42
CA ALA A 702 6.18 -8.70 0.53
C ALA A 702 5.82 -9.10 -0.91
N ALA A 703 4.95 -10.11 -1.09
CA ALA A 703 4.43 -10.50 -2.40
C ALA A 703 3.74 -9.33 -3.11
N ALA A 704 2.83 -8.63 -2.41
CA ALA A 704 2.16 -7.45 -2.94
C ALA A 704 3.09 -6.25 -3.13
N ALA A 705 4.11 -6.09 -2.28
CA ALA A 705 5.10 -5.03 -2.43
C ALA A 705 5.82 -5.10 -3.79
N GLU A 706 6.11 -6.29 -4.30
CA GLU A 706 6.67 -6.46 -5.65
C GLU A 706 5.64 -6.23 -6.77
N VAL A 707 4.37 -6.57 -6.57
CA VAL A 707 3.29 -6.18 -7.49
C VAL A 707 3.16 -4.65 -7.61
N LEU A 708 3.29 -3.96 -6.48
CA LEU A 708 3.16 -2.51 -6.36
C LEU A 708 4.42 -1.74 -6.81
N TRP A 709 5.60 -2.35 -6.72
CA TRP A 709 6.87 -1.78 -7.16
C TRP A 709 7.22 -2.16 -8.61
N SER A 710 7.29 -3.45 -8.92
CA SER A 710 7.80 -4.02 -10.17
C SER A 710 6.70 -4.48 -11.13
N GLY A 711 5.55 -4.86 -10.60
CA GLY A 711 4.44 -5.44 -11.35
C GLY A 711 4.58 -6.93 -11.65
N THR A 712 3.44 -7.57 -11.90
CA THR A 712 3.30 -9.01 -12.19
C THR A 712 3.94 -9.48 -13.51
N LYS A 713 4.41 -8.55 -14.34
CA LYS A 713 4.92 -8.81 -15.69
C LYS A 713 6.40 -8.41 -15.85
N ASP A 714 7.09 -9.11 -16.74
CA ASP A 714 8.46 -8.81 -17.16
C ASP A 714 8.49 -7.61 -18.14
N ALA A 715 9.71 -7.20 -18.55
CA ALA A 715 9.91 -6.13 -19.51
C ALA A 715 9.41 -6.43 -20.95
N LYS A 716 8.96 -7.66 -21.22
CA LYS A 716 8.34 -8.10 -22.48
C LYS A 716 6.81 -8.23 -22.37
N GLY A 717 6.24 -8.01 -21.18
CA GLY A 717 4.81 -8.12 -20.91
C GLY A 717 4.32 -9.52 -20.51
N HIS A 718 5.21 -10.52 -20.39
CA HIS A 718 4.85 -11.87 -19.93
C HIS A 718 4.69 -11.89 -18.41
N ALA A 719 3.82 -12.75 -17.89
CA ALA A 719 3.72 -12.98 -16.45
C ALA A 719 5.06 -13.52 -15.89
N ARG A 720 5.52 -12.99 -14.76
CA ARG A 720 6.73 -13.46 -14.08
C ARG A 720 6.51 -14.89 -13.55
N PRO A 721 7.42 -15.85 -13.78
CA PRO A 721 7.29 -17.20 -13.24
C PRO A 721 7.16 -17.21 -11.71
N LEU A 722 6.23 -18.00 -11.18
CA LEU A 722 6.06 -18.14 -9.73
C LEU A 722 7.27 -18.81 -9.06
N ILE A 723 8.05 -19.60 -9.79
CA ILE A 723 9.27 -20.25 -9.28
C ILE A 723 10.36 -19.21 -8.95
N ASP A 724 10.57 -18.23 -9.84
CA ASP A 724 11.50 -17.11 -9.64
C ASP A 724 11.06 -16.23 -8.46
N ALA A 725 9.74 -16.03 -8.29
CA ALA A 725 9.19 -15.32 -7.15
C ALA A 725 9.37 -16.11 -5.85
N ALA A 726 9.10 -17.42 -5.84
CA ALA A 726 9.21 -18.28 -4.66
C ALA A 726 10.64 -18.31 -4.09
N ARG A 727 11.65 -18.46 -4.96
CA ARG A 727 13.08 -18.44 -4.58
C ARG A 727 13.43 -17.14 -3.85
N ARG A 728 13.11 -15.99 -4.44
CA ARG A 728 13.48 -14.66 -3.91
C ARG A 728 12.66 -14.27 -2.68
N LEU A 729 11.35 -14.55 -2.69
CA LEU A 729 10.46 -14.28 -1.55
C LEU A 729 10.86 -15.09 -0.30
N SER A 730 11.42 -16.29 -0.48
CA SER A 730 12.00 -17.08 0.62
C SER A 730 13.20 -16.39 1.25
N ALA A 731 14.13 -15.85 0.45
CA ALA A 731 15.27 -15.10 0.97
C ALA A 731 14.84 -13.82 1.73
N VAL A 732 13.78 -13.14 1.26
CA VAL A 732 13.15 -12.02 2.00
C VAL A 732 12.53 -12.49 3.31
N ARG A 733 11.81 -13.62 3.31
CA ARG A 733 11.23 -14.21 4.52
C ARG A 733 12.30 -14.49 5.57
N GLU A 734 13.43 -15.09 5.19
CA GLU A 734 14.55 -15.30 6.12
C GLU A 734 15.18 -13.98 6.60
N ARG A 735 15.32 -12.97 5.73
CA ARG A 735 15.77 -11.63 6.13
C ARG A 735 14.84 -10.99 7.17
N LEU A 736 13.53 -11.15 7.03
CA LEU A 736 12.56 -10.66 8.01
C LEU A 736 12.69 -11.40 9.35
N VAL A 737 12.84 -12.73 9.33
CA VAL A 737 13.10 -13.53 10.55
C VAL A 737 14.38 -13.10 11.26
N GLN A 738 15.45 -12.80 10.53
CA GLN A 738 16.71 -12.27 11.08
C GLN A 738 16.56 -10.89 11.73
N MET A 739 15.56 -10.11 11.31
CA MET A 739 15.16 -8.84 11.94
C MET A 739 14.16 -9.03 13.11
N GLY A 740 13.98 -10.27 13.57
CA GLY A 740 13.07 -10.64 14.66
C GLY A 740 11.59 -10.68 14.26
N VAL A 741 11.24 -10.42 13.00
CA VAL A 741 9.86 -10.46 12.51
C VAL A 741 9.41 -11.92 12.46
N LYS A 742 8.29 -12.27 13.11
CA LYS A 742 7.78 -13.66 13.13
C LYS A 742 7.09 -14.06 11.81
N ALA A 743 7.76 -13.87 10.68
CA ALA A 743 7.22 -14.15 9.36
C ALA A 743 6.92 -15.65 9.17
N ALA A 744 5.71 -15.96 8.69
CA ALA A 744 5.26 -17.33 8.50
C ALA A 744 6.16 -18.11 7.50
N PRO A 745 6.29 -19.44 7.67
CA PRO A 745 6.89 -20.29 6.64
C PRO A 745 5.98 -20.36 5.40
N MET A 746 6.57 -20.39 4.21
CA MET A 746 5.82 -20.51 2.95
C MET A 746 5.64 -21.97 2.49
N PHE A 747 6.63 -22.80 2.78
CA PHE A 747 6.75 -24.21 2.42
C PHE A 747 7.91 -24.84 3.24
N PRO A 748 8.13 -26.17 3.21
CA PRO A 748 9.24 -26.80 3.91
C PRO A 748 10.59 -26.20 3.50
N SER A 749 11.49 -25.98 4.47
CA SER A 749 12.80 -25.33 4.24
C SER A 749 13.66 -26.02 3.19
N TRP A 750 13.52 -27.34 3.01
CA TRP A 750 14.18 -28.10 1.95
C TRP A 750 13.88 -27.58 0.54
N CYS A 751 12.66 -27.09 0.29
CA CYS A 751 12.24 -26.53 -0.99
C CYS A 751 12.91 -25.19 -1.33
N ILE A 752 13.50 -24.49 -0.35
CA ILE A 752 14.27 -23.26 -0.60
C ILE A 752 15.49 -23.58 -1.48
N ASN A 753 16.14 -24.72 -1.23
CA ASN A 753 17.33 -25.18 -1.95
C ASN A 753 17.01 -26.14 -3.11
N HIS A 754 15.78 -26.67 -3.18
CA HIS A 754 15.32 -27.60 -4.21
C HIS A 754 13.99 -27.15 -4.85
N PRO A 755 13.90 -25.89 -5.34
CA PRO A 755 12.63 -25.28 -5.72
C PRO A 755 11.94 -26.02 -6.88
N GLU A 756 12.70 -26.53 -7.86
CA GLU A 756 12.17 -27.32 -8.98
C GLU A 756 11.47 -28.62 -8.52
N ALA A 757 11.93 -29.21 -7.41
CA ALA A 757 11.36 -30.44 -6.85
C ALA A 757 10.11 -30.18 -5.99
N CYS A 758 9.72 -28.93 -5.80
CA CYS A 758 8.54 -28.51 -5.04
C CYS A 758 7.50 -27.77 -5.89
N LEU A 759 7.61 -27.86 -7.23
CA LEU A 759 6.55 -27.49 -8.16
C LEU A 759 5.43 -28.54 -8.12
N SER A 760 4.17 -28.09 -8.17
CA SER A 760 3.04 -28.97 -8.49
C SER A 760 2.92 -29.11 -10.01
N GLU A 761 2.54 -30.31 -10.47
CA GLU A 761 2.20 -30.59 -11.88
C GLU A 761 1.04 -29.73 -12.41
#